data_AF-A0A812GRG5-F1
#
_entry.id   AF-A0A812GRG5-F1
#
_cell.length_a   1.000
_cell.length_b   1.000
_cell.length_c   1.000
_cell.angle_alpha   90.00
_cell.angle_beta   90.00
_cell.angle_gamma   90.00
#
_symmetry.space_group_name_H-M   'P 1'
#
loop_
_entity.id
_entity.type
_entity.pdbx_description
1 polymer ?
#
loop_
_entity_poly.entity_id
_entity_poly.type
_entity_poly.pdbx_seq_one_letter_code
_entity_poly.pdbx_strand_id
1 'polypeptide(L)'
;MASTAQTSWTNQTVDLLRNNPHVDCQPVLKELVPDSIKNGIRFVSQQSKATEGVRAVRLDAWYYIRRLNASEVLKALRATGFGSEELKKKVEQTMQVQKVYHVVIRGNDPKFMPLGKCDGQDVVTNYCCEQLSAISEQVDRLLFEEIAEPPSIQEAMANPVFDQMLEHYFLCGKHDKEEETLHVVSRFRGGGNLLHTCIKEGHLPTLRLLLDHFTVESQPRTRWRALAEPLRPVGKYKCSAFHRAVYDGRPDCLKELVDWARHHGHDITQLRNVEESDILGAQRGLTCLELSEQEGNLACYNILAPLFNVPAKDSGADANPREARMAERLLPRVELAADEQTLQAHPMNPESLNWEAVLVAISGLKVKESSARDPHQMVIRLQNLSLDDDASEQLADQILGEAKGMAALEANLCTWKTDKTALSFLAAVVKRLDGESSEHLPPRMPRKVDISSPTAEDLPVEEESSVDEQACTLLHQFVGSCGKWPEFLGARNGLISRKQGLRVAQRDAQSHAATVAAIYATRVNAFLGYIPGDLEDEGLGEWLRKRQLMPVARAVFERFFNLDKLLLLEPQDAGQALEPAVVPFLKMTLAAWFATVPATASADTWLLWAETRGSEEDVLKKQLAPALDLALEALLRMWKALDPVCKQPSSTLLGVTSLGQLVRSCVPPHLLSRLPLTQARLEKHWPNLIQAPKKKLSLLTQTSALKPCLPSGGYSGH
;
A
#
# COMPACT_ATOMS: atom_id res chain seq x y z
N MET A 1 25.34 -34.16 -2.04
CA MET A 1 26.31 -33.21 -1.46
C MET A 1 26.27 -31.94 -2.30
N ALA A 2 25.31 -31.05 -2.01
CA ALA A 2 25.28 -29.70 -2.53
C ALA A 2 25.93 -28.81 -1.47
N SER A 3 26.99 -28.08 -1.84
CA SER A 3 27.61 -27.13 -0.92
C SER A 3 26.57 -26.07 -0.57
N THR A 4 26.13 -26.06 0.69
CA THR A 4 25.47 -24.94 1.33
C THR A 4 26.41 -23.74 1.25
N ALA A 5 26.28 -22.96 0.19
CA ALA A 5 26.83 -21.61 0.17
C ALA A 5 26.20 -20.90 1.37
N GLN A 6 27.00 -20.66 2.41
CA GLN A 6 26.61 -19.83 3.54
C GLN A 6 26.24 -18.46 2.98
N THR A 7 24.95 -18.24 2.75
CA THR A 7 24.38 -16.92 2.57
C THR A 7 24.60 -16.18 3.88
N SER A 8 25.65 -15.37 3.92
CA SER A 8 25.89 -14.41 4.99
C SER A 8 24.66 -13.51 5.09
N TRP A 9 23.86 -13.70 6.14
CA TRP A 9 22.54 -13.06 6.33
C TRP A 9 22.63 -11.55 6.62
N THR A 10 23.83 -10.96 6.65
CA THR A 10 24.09 -9.58 7.06
C THR A 10 24.85 -8.73 6.07
N ASN A 11 24.74 -7.42 6.26
CA ASN A 11 25.80 -6.52 5.84
C ASN A 11 27.01 -6.63 6.78
N GLN A 12 28.01 -7.42 6.38
CA GLN A 12 29.25 -7.63 7.12
C GLN A 12 29.94 -6.29 7.46
N THR A 13 29.74 -5.23 6.66
CA THR A 13 30.29 -3.90 6.95
C THR A 13 29.55 -3.23 8.11
N VAL A 14 28.24 -3.39 8.19
CA VAL A 14 27.43 -2.87 9.30
C VAL A 14 27.73 -3.66 10.58
N ASP A 15 27.89 -4.98 10.47
CA ASP A 15 28.29 -5.83 11.60
C ASP A 15 29.68 -5.47 12.13
N LEU A 16 30.64 -5.18 11.25
CA LEU A 16 31.97 -4.73 11.65
C LEU A 16 31.94 -3.41 12.42
N LEU A 17 31.04 -2.50 12.05
CA LEU A 17 30.87 -1.23 12.76
C LEU A 17 30.11 -1.43 14.08
N ARG A 18 29.08 -2.27 14.10
CA ARG A 18 28.23 -2.53 15.27
C ARG A 18 28.93 -3.37 16.35
N ASN A 19 29.67 -4.40 15.95
CA ASN A 19 30.37 -5.31 16.86
C ASN A 19 31.67 -4.71 17.43
N ASN A 20 32.02 -3.49 17.00
CA ASN A 20 33.12 -2.76 17.60
C ASN A 20 32.58 -1.97 18.80
N PRO A 21 32.87 -2.36 20.06
CA PRO A 21 32.33 -1.72 21.25
C PRO A 21 32.75 -0.25 21.39
N HIS A 22 33.68 0.20 20.56
CA HIS A 22 34.17 1.57 20.54
C HIS A 22 33.46 2.44 19.49
N VAL A 23 32.66 1.89 18.56
CA VAL A 23 32.07 2.65 17.44
C VAL A 23 30.56 2.78 17.61
N ASP A 24 30.06 4.01 17.81
CA ASP A 24 28.63 4.31 17.62
C ASP A 24 28.37 4.54 16.13
N CYS A 25 27.58 3.64 15.52
CA CYS A 25 27.23 3.70 14.10
C CYS A 25 26.29 4.86 13.74
N GLN A 26 25.51 5.38 14.70
CA GLN A 26 24.50 6.40 14.38
C GLN A 26 25.10 7.73 13.90
N PRO A 27 26.11 8.32 14.57
CA PRO A 27 26.82 9.50 14.09
C PRO A 27 27.39 9.31 12.69
N VAL A 28 28.00 8.15 12.42
CA VAL A 28 28.63 7.83 11.12
C VAL A 28 27.60 7.85 10.00
N LEU A 29 26.43 7.26 10.22
CA LEU A 29 25.36 7.20 9.22
C LEU A 29 24.68 8.57 9.03
N LYS A 30 24.55 9.37 10.10
CA LYS A 30 24.04 10.75 10.02
C LYS A 30 24.94 11.65 9.19
N GLU A 31 26.27 11.51 9.28
CA GLU A 31 27.23 12.24 8.45
C GLU A 31 27.05 11.96 6.93
N LEU A 32 26.55 10.77 6.58
CA LEU A 32 26.34 10.39 5.17
C LEU A 32 25.00 10.88 4.60
N VAL A 33 24.10 11.43 5.43
CA VAL A 33 22.76 11.85 5.00
C VAL A 33 22.77 12.95 3.93
N PRO A 34 23.51 14.06 4.08
CA PRO A 34 23.50 15.14 3.09
C PRO A 34 23.95 14.65 1.70
N ASP A 35 25.00 13.83 1.69
CA ASP A 35 25.54 13.25 0.45
C ASP A 35 24.58 12.21 -0.15
N SER A 36 23.90 11.40 0.66
CA SER A 36 22.88 10.47 0.15
C SER A 36 21.65 11.18 -0.41
N ILE A 37 21.18 12.26 0.22
CA ILE A 37 20.08 13.08 -0.33
C ILE A 37 20.49 13.72 -1.66
N LYS A 38 21.74 14.20 -1.75
CA LYS A 38 22.25 14.86 -2.95
C LYS A 38 22.50 13.90 -4.10
N ASN A 39 23.10 12.75 -3.82
CA ASN A 39 23.66 11.85 -4.83
C ASN A 39 22.83 10.57 -5.05
N GLY A 40 21.98 10.20 -4.10
CA GLY A 40 21.11 9.02 -4.22
C GLY A 40 20.05 9.16 -5.30
N ILE A 41 19.59 8.02 -5.80
CA ILE A 41 18.32 7.95 -6.52
C ILE A 41 17.19 8.15 -5.51
N ARG A 42 16.08 8.72 -5.96
CA ARG A 42 14.95 9.00 -5.08
C ARG A 42 13.67 8.38 -5.58
N PHE A 43 12.86 7.95 -4.63
CA PHE A 43 11.53 7.40 -4.83
C PHE A 43 10.54 8.01 -3.85
N VAL A 44 9.27 8.07 -4.23
CA VAL A 44 8.19 8.37 -3.28
C VAL A 44 7.53 7.06 -2.88
N SER A 45 7.28 6.87 -1.59
CA SER A 45 6.47 5.76 -1.07
C SER A 45 5.75 6.21 0.19
N GLN A 46 4.84 5.39 0.70
CA GLN A 46 4.05 5.68 1.88
C GLN A 46 4.68 5.05 3.13
N GLN A 47 4.84 5.82 4.20
CA GLN A 47 5.34 5.28 5.46
C GLN A 47 4.36 4.23 6.02
N SER A 48 4.92 3.09 6.44
CA SER A 48 4.15 1.95 6.97
C SER A 48 3.68 2.15 8.41
N LYS A 49 4.39 2.97 9.21
CA LYS A 49 4.04 3.30 10.60
C LYS A 49 3.30 4.63 10.67
N ALA A 50 2.22 4.68 11.46
CA ALA A 50 1.60 5.94 11.87
C ALA A 50 2.61 6.74 12.70
N THR A 51 2.73 8.04 12.44
CA THR A 51 3.50 8.94 13.30
C THR A 51 2.79 9.07 14.64
N GLU A 52 3.49 8.78 15.74
CA GLU A 52 2.94 8.96 17.09
C GLU A 52 2.49 10.43 17.27
N GLY A 53 1.27 10.63 17.78
CA GLY A 53 0.71 11.97 18.05
C GLY A 53 0.23 12.76 16.82
N VAL A 54 0.19 12.16 15.64
CA VAL A 54 -0.59 12.63 14.49
C VAL A 54 -1.66 11.55 14.24
N ARG A 55 -2.87 11.92 13.79
CA ARG A 55 -3.90 10.97 13.31
C ARG A 55 -3.21 9.83 12.52
N ALA A 56 -3.79 8.62 12.49
CA ALA A 56 -3.29 7.43 11.77
C ALA A 56 -3.24 7.61 10.23
N VAL A 57 -2.52 8.64 9.79
CA VAL A 57 -2.42 9.12 8.42
C VAL A 57 -1.05 8.69 7.97
N ARG A 58 -1.02 7.66 7.13
CA ARG A 58 0.21 7.20 6.49
C ARG A 58 0.69 8.28 5.52
N LEU A 59 1.77 8.98 5.86
CA LEU A 59 2.33 10.07 5.06
C LEU A 59 3.21 9.53 3.93
N ASP A 60 3.18 10.21 2.78
CA ASP A 60 4.20 10.08 1.74
C ASP A 60 5.56 10.54 2.25
N ALA A 61 6.60 9.79 1.91
CA ALA A 61 7.99 10.12 2.20
C ALA A 61 8.87 9.90 0.98
N TRP A 62 9.95 10.68 0.90
CA TRP A 62 11.01 10.47 -0.08
C TRP A 62 12.02 9.46 0.46
N TYR A 63 12.26 8.41 -0.31
CA TYR A 63 13.29 7.41 -0.07
C TYR A 63 14.48 7.74 -0.96
N TYR A 64 15.65 7.96 -0.38
CA TYR A 64 16.89 8.18 -1.10
C TYR A 64 17.77 6.95 -0.94
N ILE A 65 18.10 6.29 -2.04
CA ILE A 65 18.89 5.06 -2.05
C ILE A 65 20.21 5.36 -2.77
N ARG A 66 21.33 5.04 -2.12
CA ARG A 66 22.66 5.29 -2.68
C ARG A 66 23.62 4.19 -2.31
N ARG A 67 24.38 3.68 -3.27
CA ARG A 67 25.52 2.82 -2.98
C ARG A 67 26.66 3.64 -2.35
N LEU A 68 27.24 3.12 -1.28
CA LEU A 68 28.40 3.70 -0.63
C LEU A 68 29.69 3.04 -1.11
N ASN A 69 30.75 3.84 -1.14
CA ASN A 69 32.11 3.38 -1.39
C ASN A 69 32.87 3.31 -0.07
N ALA A 70 33.88 2.43 0.02
CA ALA A 70 34.69 2.29 1.23
C ALA A 70 35.31 3.63 1.66
N SER A 71 35.78 4.44 0.71
CA SER A 71 36.34 5.76 0.99
C SER A 71 35.37 6.72 1.70
N GLU A 72 34.07 6.63 1.41
CA GLU A 72 33.05 7.47 2.01
C GLU A 72 32.73 7.04 3.43
N VAL A 73 32.60 5.73 3.66
CA VAL A 73 32.43 5.15 5.00
C VAL A 73 33.63 5.49 5.88
N LEU A 74 34.85 5.34 5.37
CA LEU A 74 36.08 5.71 6.08
C LEU A 74 36.21 7.21 6.34
N LYS A 75 35.65 8.05 5.48
CA LYS A 75 35.60 9.51 5.70
C LYS A 75 34.63 9.84 6.83
N ALA A 76 33.44 9.25 6.83
CA ALA A 76 32.45 9.43 7.90
C ALA A 76 32.95 8.89 9.25
N LEU A 77 33.66 7.77 9.26
CA LEU A 77 34.32 7.24 10.46
C LEU A 77 35.37 8.20 11.00
N ARG A 78 36.22 8.76 10.13
CA ARG A 78 37.20 9.78 10.56
C ARG A 78 36.55 11.03 11.13
N ALA A 79 35.46 11.50 10.52
CA ALA A 79 34.72 12.68 10.97
C ALA A 79 34.09 12.48 12.37
N THR A 80 33.78 11.24 12.74
CA THR A 80 33.17 10.88 14.03
C THR A 80 34.20 10.42 15.08
N GLY A 81 35.50 10.56 14.79
CA GLY A 81 36.59 10.26 15.72
C GLY A 81 37.20 8.86 15.60
N PHE A 82 36.80 8.07 14.61
CA PHE A 82 37.29 6.71 14.38
C PHE A 82 38.36 6.65 13.27
N GLY A 83 39.59 6.29 13.64
CA GLY A 83 40.76 6.34 12.75
C GLY A 83 41.69 5.12 12.80
N SER A 84 41.29 3.99 13.37
CA SER A 84 42.14 2.80 13.43
C SER A 84 42.46 2.25 12.03
N GLU A 85 43.74 2.07 11.71
CA GLU A 85 44.17 1.45 10.44
C GLU A 85 43.72 -0.01 10.31
N GLU A 86 43.49 -0.70 11.42
CA GLU A 86 42.94 -2.06 11.41
C GLU A 86 41.46 -2.05 11.01
N LEU A 87 40.67 -1.12 11.56
CA LEU A 87 39.26 -0.94 11.18
C LEU A 87 39.15 -0.54 9.71
N LYS A 88 40.06 0.31 9.24
CA LYS A 88 40.12 0.72 7.84
C LYS A 88 40.34 -0.45 6.89
N LYS A 89 41.33 -1.30 7.17
CA LYS A 89 41.59 -2.52 6.38
C LYS A 89 40.39 -3.46 6.39
N LYS A 90 39.73 -3.64 7.55
CA LYS A 90 38.53 -4.47 7.67
C LYS A 90 37.37 -3.93 6.82
N VAL A 91 37.07 -2.63 6.91
CA VAL A 91 36.01 -2.00 6.09
C VAL A 91 36.31 -2.11 4.60
N GLU A 92 37.55 -1.88 4.17
CA GLU A 92 37.95 -2.02 2.77
C GLU A 92 37.82 -3.47 2.28
N GLN A 93 38.27 -4.45 3.06
CA GLN A 93 38.16 -5.88 2.72
C GLN A 93 36.70 -6.31 2.62
N THR A 94 35.86 -5.89 3.55
CA THR A 94 34.45 -6.29 3.56
C THR A 94 33.65 -5.65 2.45
N MET A 95 33.87 -4.36 2.16
CA MET A 95 33.19 -3.68 1.05
C MET A 95 33.71 -4.09 -0.34
N GLN A 96 34.82 -4.85 -0.41
CA GLN A 96 35.20 -5.55 -1.63
C GLN A 96 34.29 -6.75 -1.90
N VAL A 97 33.91 -7.49 -0.85
CA VAL A 97 33.11 -8.71 -0.92
C VAL A 97 31.60 -8.41 -0.98
N GLN A 98 31.16 -7.29 -0.40
CA GLN A 98 29.74 -6.93 -0.32
C GLN A 98 29.49 -5.47 -0.66
N LYS A 99 28.36 -5.16 -1.31
CA LYS A 99 27.95 -3.76 -1.55
C LYS A 99 27.10 -3.24 -0.40
N VAL A 100 27.31 -1.97 -0.08
CA VAL A 100 26.58 -1.28 0.99
C VAL A 100 25.70 -0.20 0.36
N TYR A 101 24.41 -0.21 0.69
CA TYR A 101 23.47 0.82 0.28
C TYR A 101 23.02 1.61 1.50
N HIS A 102 23.07 2.93 1.38
CA HIS A 102 22.53 3.87 2.36
C HIS A 102 21.14 4.32 1.94
N VAL A 103 20.17 4.16 2.84
CA VAL A 103 18.77 4.55 2.63
C VAL A 103 18.39 5.67 3.60
N VAL A 104 17.96 6.81 3.06
CA VAL A 104 17.44 7.94 3.86
C VAL A 104 15.96 8.10 3.58
N ILE A 105 15.12 8.11 4.63
CA ILE A 105 13.69 8.34 4.52
C ILE A 105 13.36 9.74 5.04
N ARG A 106 12.86 10.59 4.16
CA ARG A 106 12.53 11.99 4.44
C ARG A 106 11.02 12.19 4.39
N GLY A 107 10.40 12.28 5.56
CA GLY A 107 8.96 12.53 5.72
C GLY A 107 8.58 14.02 5.85
N ASN A 108 9.55 14.91 5.97
CA ASN A 108 9.34 16.34 6.29
C ASN A 108 9.19 17.25 5.06
N ASP A 109 8.91 16.72 3.87
CA ASP A 109 8.58 17.57 2.73
C ASP A 109 7.31 18.35 3.12
N PRO A 110 7.33 19.70 3.19
CA PRO A 110 6.15 20.48 3.60
C PRO A 110 4.93 20.20 2.71
N LYS A 111 5.15 19.74 1.46
CA LYS A 111 4.08 19.29 0.57
C LYS A 111 3.40 18.02 1.06
N PHE A 112 4.12 17.22 1.82
CA PHE A 112 3.63 15.97 2.38
C PHE A 112 3.18 16.05 3.84
N MET A 113 3.40 17.17 4.52
CA MET A 113 3.05 17.36 5.92
C MET A 113 1.67 18.03 6.08
N PRO A 114 0.92 17.72 7.17
CA PRO A 114 -0.22 18.52 7.59
C PRO A 114 0.22 19.96 7.90
N LEU A 115 -0.63 20.95 7.61
CA LEU A 115 -0.39 22.35 7.97
C LEU A 115 -0.12 22.47 9.48
N GLY A 116 0.98 23.14 9.85
CA GLY A 116 1.31 23.45 11.25
C GLY A 116 2.31 22.52 11.95
N LYS A 117 2.83 21.46 11.30
CA LYS A 117 3.95 20.65 11.84
C LYS A 117 5.14 20.71 10.87
N CYS A 118 6.21 21.41 11.26
CA CYS A 118 7.41 21.65 10.44
C CYS A 118 8.66 20.89 10.92
N ASP A 119 8.49 20.08 11.95
CA ASP A 119 9.54 19.48 12.77
C ASP A 119 9.67 17.97 12.49
N GLY A 120 9.44 17.57 11.24
CA GLY A 120 9.70 16.21 10.79
C GLY A 120 11.21 15.92 10.79
N GLN A 121 11.63 14.93 11.57
CA GLN A 121 13.01 14.44 11.59
C GLN A 121 13.26 13.56 10.35
N ASP A 122 14.41 13.73 9.71
CA ASP A 122 14.88 12.78 8.70
C ASP A 122 15.13 11.45 9.40
N VAL A 123 14.35 10.43 9.07
CA VAL A 123 14.56 9.09 9.61
C VAL A 123 15.63 8.43 8.75
N VAL A 124 16.87 8.50 9.24
CA VAL A 124 17.94 7.64 8.75
C VAL A 124 17.60 6.24 9.24
N THR A 125 17.09 5.42 8.33
CA THR A 125 16.87 4.02 8.64
C THR A 125 18.05 3.24 8.11
N ASN A 126 18.74 2.54 9.02
CA ASN A 126 19.81 1.60 8.70
C ASN A 126 19.26 0.31 8.04
N TYR A 127 18.07 0.34 7.43
CA TYR A 127 17.52 -0.80 6.72
C TYR A 127 18.35 -1.02 5.45
N CYS A 128 19.48 -1.73 5.62
CA CYS A 128 19.80 -2.77 4.65
C CYS A 128 18.54 -3.65 4.61
N CYS A 129 17.92 -3.77 3.45
CA CYS A 129 16.82 -4.69 3.26
C CYS A 129 17.40 -6.10 3.37
N GLU A 130 17.61 -6.58 4.58
CA GLU A 130 18.12 -7.91 4.86
C GLU A 130 16.94 -8.87 4.74
N GLN A 131 16.92 -9.68 3.69
CA GLN A 131 16.11 -10.90 3.46
C GLN A 131 14.85 -11.08 4.32
N LEU A 132 14.03 -10.03 4.48
CA LEU A 132 12.83 -10.07 5.32
C LEU A 132 11.83 -11.07 4.77
N SER A 133 11.83 -11.24 3.44
CA SER A 133 11.07 -12.28 2.74
C SER A 133 11.53 -13.68 3.15
N ALA A 134 12.83 -13.97 3.13
CA ALA A 134 13.34 -15.29 3.51
C ALA A 134 13.13 -15.59 5.00
N ILE A 135 13.31 -14.60 5.88
CA ILE A 135 13.04 -14.76 7.32
C ILE A 135 11.53 -14.97 7.53
N SER A 136 10.68 -14.19 6.86
CA SER A 136 9.22 -14.35 6.90
C SER A 136 8.79 -15.74 6.43
N GLU A 137 9.31 -16.20 5.30
CA GLU A 137 9.01 -17.53 4.72
C GLU A 137 9.45 -18.65 5.66
N GLN A 138 10.66 -18.53 6.22
CA GLN A 138 11.18 -19.51 7.17
C GLN A 138 10.36 -19.56 8.46
N VAL A 139 9.90 -18.40 8.95
CA VAL A 139 9.03 -18.28 10.12
C VAL A 139 7.64 -18.84 9.84
N ASP A 140 7.04 -18.49 8.70
CA ASP A 140 5.74 -19.02 8.27
C ASP A 140 5.80 -20.56 8.20
N ARG A 141 6.83 -21.10 7.54
CA ARG A 141 7.02 -22.55 7.40
C ARG A 141 7.23 -23.25 8.73
N LEU A 142 8.09 -22.72 9.60
CA LEU A 142 8.47 -23.42 10.84
C LEU A 142 7.52 -23.19 12.01
N LEU A 143 6.75 -22.10 12.05
CA LEU A 143 5.91 -21.74 13.20
C LEU A 143 4.42 -21.63 12.88
N PHE A 144 4.02 -21.37 11.63
CA PHE A 144 2.62 -21.14 11.28
C PHE A 144 1.97 -22.27 10.49
N GLU A 145 2.69 -23.00 9.64
CA GLU A 145 2.13 -24.13 8.86
C GLU A 145 1.64 -25.28 9.75
N GLU A 146 2.37 -25.58 10.84
CA GLU A 146 2.05 -26.66 11.79
C GLU A 146 1.67 -26.13 13.19
N ILE A 147 1.04 -24.95 13.26
CA ILE A 147 0.70 -24.28 14.53
C ILE A 147 -0.19 -25.10 15.47
N ALA A 148 -0.94 -26.07 14.94
CA ALA A 148 -1.77 -26.99 15.72
C ALA A 148 -0.96 -27.98 16.56
N GLU A 149 0.31 -28.23 16.21
CA GLU A 149 1.18 -29.23 16.82
C GLU A 149 2.25 -28.56 17.71
N PRO A 150 2.10 -28.57 19.05
CA PRO A 150 3.10 -28.02 19.95
C PRO A 150 4.53 -28.55 19.75
N PRO A 151 4.75 -29.86 19.46
CA PRO A 151 6.10 -30.39 19.22
C PRO A 151 6.82 -29.70 18.05
N SER A 152 6.12 -29.37 16.97
CA SER A 152 6.72 -28.71 15.80
C SER A 152 7.33 -27.36 16.14
N ILE A 153 6.69 -26.59 17.04
CA ILE A 153 7.25 -25.32 17.55
C ILE A 153 8.50 -25.57 18.40
N GLN A 154 8.48 -26.59 19.25
CA GLN A 154 9.65 -26.94 20.07
C GLN A 154 10.83 -27.38 19.20
N GLU A 155 10.58 -28.20 18.18
CA GLU A 155 11.59 -28.65 17.21
C GLU A 155 12.16 -27.48 16.39
N ALA A 156 11.30 -26.57 15.93
CA ALA A 156 11.72 -25.34 15.26
C ALA A 156 12.64 -24.52 16.15
N MET A 157 12.28 -24.31 17.42
CA MET A 157 13.09 -23.54 18.39
C MET A 157 14.34 -24.27 18.88
N ALA A 158 14.39 -25.59 18.73
CA ALA A 158 15.59 -26.39 18.98
C ALA A 158 16.56 -26.38 17.78
N ASN A 159 16.13 -25.94 16.60
CA ASN A 159 16.97 -25.87 15.41
C ASN A 159 18.04 -24.76 15.56
N PRO A 160 19.34 -25.09 15.62
CA PRO A 160 20.40 -24.11 15.84
C PRO A 160 20.49 -23.04 14.75
N VAL A 161 20.16 -23.39 13.50
CA VAL A 161 20.19 -22.45 12.38
C VAL A 161 19.05 -21.44 12.50
N PHE A 162 17.86 -21.91 12.88
CA PHE A 162 16.71 -21.04 13.09
C PHE A 162 16.93 -20.13 14.29
N ASP A 163 17.38 -20.66 15.42
CA ASP A 163 17.67 -19.87 16.61
C ASP A 163 18.74 -18.80 16.37
N GLN A 164 19.83 -19.13 15.68
CA GLN A 164 20.85 -18.16 15.29
C GLN A 164 20.29 -17.09 14.36
N MET A 165 19.41 -17.46 13.41
CA MET A 165 18.74 -16.50 12.54
C MET A 165 17.87 -15.53 13.37
N LEU A 166 17.14 -16.03 14.38
CA LEU A 166 16.30 -15.21 15.26
C LEU A 166 17.13 -14.30 16.17
N GLU A 167 18.17 -14.83 16.80
CA GLU A 167 19.13 -14.08 17.62
C GLU A 167 19.75 -12.96 16.81
N HIS A 168 20.26 -13.31 15.63
CA HIS A 168 20.90 -12.37 14.72
C HIS A 168 19.93 -11.24 14.34
N TYR A 169 18.72 -11.59 13.93
CA TYR A 169 17.69 -10.62 13.58
C TYR A 169 17.34 -9.70 14.77
N PHE A 170 17.19 -10.27 15.97
CA PHE A 170 16.90 -9.53 17.19
C PHE A 170 18.01 -8.53 17.54
N LEU A 171 19.27 -8.96 17.46
CA LEU A 171 20.44 -8.11 17.72
C LEU A 171 20.59 -6.98 16.69
N CYS A 172 20.05 -7.15 15.48
CA CYS A 172 20.03 -6.14 14.43
C CYS A 172 19.01 -4.99 14.63
N GLY A 173 18.03 -5.15 15.52
CA GLY A 173 17.02 -4.13 15.80
C GLY A 173 17.54 -2.88 16.54
N LYS A 174 16.75 -1.79 16.57
CA LYS A 174 17.08 -0.57 17.33
C LYS A 174 16.84 -0.79 18.83
N HIS A 175 17.91 -0.81 19.63
CA HIS A 175 17.86 -1.07 21.09
C HIS A 175 17.46 0.15 21.93
N ASP A 176 17.36 1.33 21.31
CA ASP A 176 17.16 2.63 21.98
C ASP A 176 15.81 2.74 22.73
N LYS A 177 14.90 1.78 22.52
CA LYS A 177 13.69 1.55 23.32
C LYS A 177 13.58 0.04 23.52
N GLU A 178 13.87 -0.47 24.72
CA GLU A 178 13.81 -1.92 25.05
C GLU A 178 12.45 -2.57 24.71
N GLU A 179 11.37 -1.78 24.60
CA GLU A 179 10.03 -2.24 24.22
C GLU A 179 9.80 -2.32 22.69
N GLU A 180 10.67 -1.75 21.87
CA GLU A 180 10.56 -1.74 20.40
C GLU A 180 11.46 -2.77 19.68
N THR A 181 12.19 -3.63 20.42
CA THR A 181 13.10 -4.63 19.80
C THR A 181 12.65 -6.08 19.91
N LEU A 182 11.60 -6.40 20.67
CA LEU A 182 11.01 -7.76 20.74
C LEU A 182 10.27 -8.20 19.45
N HIS A 183 10.72 -7.76 18.27
CA HIS A 183 9.78 -7.22 17.30
C HIS A 183 9.30 -8.06 16.13
N VAL A 184 9.79 -9.25 15.79
CA VAL A 184 9.65 -9.62 14.35
C VAL A 184 9.11 -11.00 14.00
N VAL A 185 9.51 -12.10 14.63
CA VAL A 185 9.00 -13.44 14.24
C VAL A 185 7.48 -13.51 14.38
N SER A 186 6.98 -12.98 15.49
CA SER A 186 5.58 -13.01 15.79
C SER A 186 4.76 -12.01 14.96
N ARG A 187 5.32 -11.20 14.03
CA ARG A 187 4.58 -10.13 13.31
C ARG A 187 4.55 -10.27 11.79
N PHE A 188 5.12 -11.33 11.23
CA PHE A 188 5.22 -11.49 9.77
C PHE A 188 3.85 -11.64 9.07
N ARG A 189 2.80 -12.12 9.75
CA ARG A 189 1.42 -12.16 9.22
C ARG A 189 0.58 -10.94 9.62
N GLY A 190 0.86 -9.82 8.97
CA GLY A 190 0.16 -8.53 9.09
C GLY A 190 -1.19 -8.54 9.81
N GLY A 191 -1.19 -8.03 11.05
CA GLY A 191 -2.40 -7.76 11.85
C GLY A 191 -2.53 -8.56 13.15
N GLY A 192 -1.88 -9.71 13.27
CA GLY A 192 -1.87 -10.56 14.47
C GLY A 192 -0.48 -11.12 14.77
N ASN A 193 -0.33 -11.78 15.92
CA ASN A 193 0.88 -12.55 16.25
C ASN A 193 0.62 -14.05 16.40
N LEU A 194 1.68 -14.85 16.60
CA LEU A 194 1.55 -16.31 16.73
C LEU A 194 0.49 -16.70 17.78
N LEU A 195 0.50 -16.02 18.93
CA LEU A 195 -0.49 -16.18 19.99
C LEU A 195 -1.91 -15.82 19.52
N HIS A 196 -2.08 -14.75 18.73
CA HIS A 196 -3.38 -14.39 18.15
C HIS A 196 -3.90 -15.44 17.18
N THR A 197 -3.01 -16.04 16.37
CA THR A 197 -3.38 -17.13 15.46
C THR A 197 -3.79 -18.37 16.25
N CYS A 198 -3.03 -18.78 17.29
CA CYS A 198 -3.41 -19.88 18.17
C CYS A 198 -4.79 -19.67 18.79
N ILE A 199 -5.08 -18.46 19.30
CA ILE A 199 -6.38 -18.13 19.90
C ILE A 199 -7.49 -18.21 18.85
N LYS A 200 -7.30 -17.56 17.69
CA LYS A 200 -8.28 -17.54 16.60
C LYS A 200 -8.68 -18.95 16.18
N GLU A 201 -7.69 -19.80 15.95
CA GLU A 201 -7.87 -21.17 15.47
C GLU A 201 -8.18 -22.18 16.60
N GLY A 202 -8.19 -21.73 17.88
CA GLY A 202 -8.57 -22.57 19.02
C GLY A 202 -7.51 -23.60 19.45
N HIS A 203 -6.22 -23.36 19.16
CA HIS A 203 -5.13 -24.28 19.50
C HIS A 203 -4.64 -24.08 20.94
N LEU A 204 -5.48 -24.48 21.91
CA LEU A 204 -5.20 -24.35 23.34
C LEU A 204 -3.88 -25.02 23.80
N PRO A 205 -3.49 -26.23 23.33
CA PRO A 205 -2.21 -26.83 23.72
C PRO A 205 -1.00 -26.00 23.28
N THR A 206 -1.05 -25.44 22.06
CA THR A 206 -0.01 -24.56 21.54
C THR A 206 0.02 -23.24 22.29
N LEU A 207 -1.14 -22.67 22.64
CA LEU A 207 -1.24 -21.49 23.49
C LEU A 207 -0.50 -21.71 24.82
N ARG A 208 -0.76 -22.82 25.52
CA ARG A 208 -0.09 -23.16 26.79
C ARG A 208 1.42 -23.27 26.63
N LEU A 209 1.88 -24.03 25.64
CA LEU A 209 3.31 -24.14 25.32
C LEU A 209 3.96 -22.75 25.17
N LEU A 210 3.31 -21.86 24.42
CA LEU A 210 3.80 -20.52 24.16
C LEU A 210 3.85 -19.65 25.42
N LEU A 211 2.84 -19.72 26.29
CA LEU A 211 2.80 -18.99 27.56
C LEU A 211 3.86 -19.49 28.55
N ASP A 212 4.01 -20.81 28.67
CA ASP A 212 4.89 -21.45 29.64
C ASP A 212 6.38 -21.29 29.27
N HIS A 213 6.69 -21.40 27.98
CA HIS A 213 8.08 -21.54 27.53
C HIS A 213 8.57 -20.38 26.67
N PHE A 214 7.72 -19.61 26.02
CA PHE A 214 8.15 -18.63 25.00
C PHE A 214 7.63 -17.21 25.24
N THR A 215 7.45 -16.80 26.50
CA THR A 215 7.19 -15.41 26.89
C THR A 215 8.49 -14.67 27.24
N VAL A 216 8.41 -13.35 27.41
CA VAL A 216 9.56 -12.54 27.86
C VAL A 216 9.99 -12.96 29.26
N GLU A 217 9.01 -13.30 30.10
CA GLU A 217 9.17 -13.77 31.46
C GLU A 217 9.88 -15.13 31.52
N SER A 218 9.59 -16.04 30.59
CA SER A 218 10.23 -17.36 30.52
C SER A 218 11.59 -17.35 29.78
N GLN A 219 11.88 -16.33 28.97
CA GLN A 219 13.10 -16.20 28.15
C GLN A 219 13.98 -14.98 28.51
N PRO A 220 14.32 -14.71 29.80
CA PRO A 220 14.97 -13.47 30.21
C PRO A 220 16.38 -13.27 29.65
N ARG A 221 17.09 -14.37 29.34
CA ARG A 221 18.47 -14.36 28.83
C ARG A 221 18.58 -14.56 27.32
N THR A 222 17.46 -14.89 26.68
CA THR A 222 17.34 -15.31 25.28
C THR A 222 16.10 -14.67 24.68
N ARG A 223 15.98 -13.34 24.85
CA ARG A 223 14.74 -12.59 24.53
C ARG A 223 14.28 -12.72 23.07
N TRP A 224 15.19 -13.06 22.15
CA TRP A 224 14.84 -13.38 20.75
C TRP A 224 13.97 -14.64 20.59
N ARG A 225 13.96 -15.52 21.60
CA ARG A 225 13.09 -16.70 21.67
C ARG A 225 11.70 -16.41 22.25
N ALA A 226 11.42 -15.18 22.67
CA ALA A 226 10.08 -14.81 23.14
C ALA A 226 9.11 -14.73 21.94
N LEU A 227 8.37 -15.80 21.70
CA LEU A 227 7.38 -15.91 20.62
C LEU A 227 5.97 -15.41 21.03
N ALA A 228 5.73 -15.25 22.33
CA ALA A 228 4.44 -14.90 22.91
C ALA A 228 4.51 -13.59 23.71
N GLU A 229 3.63 -12.64 23.35
CA GLU A 229 3.48 -11.36 24.06
C GLU A 229 2.00 -11.13 24.41
N PRO A 230 1.48 -11.68 25.52
CA PRO A 230 0.05 -11.65 25.83
C PRO A 230 -0.53 -10.24 26.02
N LEU A 231 0.24 -9.35 26.66
CA LEU A 231 -0.15 -7.98 26.99
C LEU A 231 0.01 -7.01 25.82
N ARG A 232 0.84 -7.36 24.83
CA ARG A 232 1.23 -6.43 23.76
C ARG A 232 0.05 -6.22 22.80
N PRO A 233 -0.38 -4.96 22.57
CA PRO A 233 -1.38 -4.66 21.57
C PRO A 233 -0.79 -4.74 20.16
N VAL A 234 -1.44 -5.49 19.26
CA VAL A 234 -1.02 -5.69 17.87
C VAL A 234 -2.12 -5.31 16.87
N GLY A 235 -1.72 -5.08 15.62
CA GLY A 235 -2.65 -4.77 14.52
C GLY A 235 -3.22 -3.35 14.50
N LYS A 236 -4.12 -3.10 13.53
CA LYS A 236 -4.80 -1.81 13.32
C LYS A 236 -5.60 -1.39 14.56
N TYR A 237 -6.24 -2.34 15.22
CA TYR A 237 -7.13 -2.12 16.36
C TYR A 237 -6.43 -2.25 17.72
N LYS A 238 -5.09 -2.41 17.74
CA LYS A 238 -4.32 -2.51 18.99
C LYS A 238 -4.88 -3.55 19.97
N CYS A 239 -5.26 -4.72 19.46
CA CYS A 239 -5.79 -5.80 20.29
C CYS A 239 -4.63 -6.54 20.98
N SER A 240 -4.74 -6.76 22.29
CA SER A 240 -3.87 -7.72 23.00
C SER A 240 -4.41 -9.14 22.85
N ALA A 241 -3.67 -10.15 23.31
CA ALA A 241 -4.14 -11.54 23.29
C ALA A 241 -5.45 -11.74 24.09
N PHE A 242 -5.61 -10.98 25.17
CA PHE A 242 -6.86 -10.95 25.96
C PHE A 242 -8.03 -10.41 25.14
N HIS A 243 -7.86 -9.27 24.46
CA HIS A 243 -8.86 -8.73 23.55
C HIS A 243 -9.16 -9.71 22.43
N ARG A 244 -8.14 -10.41 21.92
CA ARG A 244 -8.30 -11.40 20.86
C ARG A 244 -9.14 -12.60 21.32
N ALA A 245 -8.88 -13.14 22.50
CA ALA A 245 -9.63 -14.26 23.06
C ALA A 245 -11.08 -13.87 23.35
N VAL A 246 -11.31 -12.66 23.84
CA VAL A 246 -12.66 -12.11 23.99
C VAL A 246 -13.34 -11.94 22.63
N TYR A 247 -12.68 -11.29 21.68
CA TYR A 247 -13.23 -11.01 20.35
C TYR A 247 -13.59 -12.29 19.60
N ASP A 248 -12.74 -13.31 19.64
CA ASP A 248 -12.98 -14.62 19.01
C ASP A 248 -13.83 -15.58 19.87
N GLY A 249 -14.28 -15.18 21.07
CA GLY A 249 -15.15 -16.00 21.90
C GLY A 249 -14.49 -17.29 22.43
N ARG A 250 -13.24 -17.20 22.88
CA ARG A 250 -12.41 -18.33 23.33
C ARG A 250 -12.21 -18.32 24.85
N PRO A 251 -13.22 -18.73 25.64
CA PRO A 251 -13.16 -18.65 27.11
C PRO A 251 -12.07 -19.54 27.72
N ASP A 252 -11.77 -20.68 27.08
CA ASP A 252 -10.69 -21.58 27.46
C ASP A 252 -9.31 -20.94 27.31
N CYS A 253 -9.04 -20.31 26.16
CA CYS A 253 -7.81 -19.56 25.91
C CYS A 253 -7.72 -18.33 26.84
N LEU A 254 -8.84 -17.62 27.04
CA LEU A 254 -8.90 -16.46 27.93
C LEU A 254 -8.57 -16.84 29.37
N LYS A 255 -9.03 -18.01 29.83
CA LYS A 255 -8.73 -18.51 31.16
C LYS A 255 -7.23 -18.73 31.37
N GLU A 256 -6.56 -19.42 30.43
CA GLU A 256 -5.10 -19.62 30.48
C GLU A 256 -4.35 -18.28 30.48
N LEU A 257 -4.78 -17.31 29.68
CA LEU A 257 -4.18 -15.96 29.65
C LEU A 257 -4.36 -15.23 30.99
N VAL A 258 -5.54 -15.33 31.61
CA VAL A 258 -5.83 -14.74 32.92
C VAL A 258 -5.00 -15.40 34.03
N ASP A 259 -4.88 -16.72 33.99
CA ASP A 259 -4.10 -17.47 34.97
C ASP A 259 -2.60 -17.15 34.82
N TRP A 260 -2.10 -17.02 33.60
CA TRP A 260 -0.75 -16.52 33.31
C TRP A 260 -0.55 -15.09 33.85
N ALA A 261 -1.49 -14.17 33.60
CA ALA A 261 -1.38 -12.79 34.08
C ALA A 261 -1.33 -12.73 35.61
N ARG A 262 -2.17 -13.51 36.29
CA ARG A 262 -2.17 -13.62 37.76
C ARG A 262 -0.85 -14.19 38.28
N HIS A 263 -0.32 -15.23 37.63
CA HIS A 263 0.95 -15.85 38.02
C HIS A 263 2.11 -14.86 37.97
N HIS A 264 2.14 -13.99 36.95
CA HIS A 264 3.18 -12.98 36.76
C HIS A 264 2.87 -11.59 37.37
N GLY A 265 1.71 -11.43 38.01
CA GLY A 265 1.33 -10.18 38.69
C GLY A 265 0.91 -9.03 37.76
N HIS A 266 0.42 -9.35 36.56
CA HIS A 266 -0.02 -8.36 35.56
C HIS A 266 -1.48 -7.94 35.76
N ASP A 267 -1.74 -6.64 35.77
CA ASP A 267 -3.09 -6.09 35.79
C ASP A 267 -3.62 -5.88 34.36
N ILE A 268 -4.59 -6.71 33.96
CA ILE A 268 -5.20 -6.65 32.63
C ILE A 268 -6.40 -5.71 32.56
N THR A 269 -6.88 -5.17 33.69
CA THR A 269 -8.11 -4.36 33.75
C THR A 269 -7.98 -3.00 33.05
N GLN A 270 -6.74 -2.53 32.92
CA GLN A 270 -6.39 -1.27 32.25
C GLN A 270 -6.13 -1.44 30.76
N LEU A 271 -6.06 -2.68 30.25
CA LEU A 271 -5.83 -2.91 28.83
C LEU A 271 -7.04 -2.43 28.02
N ARG A 272 -6.78 -1.56 27.04
CA ARG A 272 -7.78 -1.06 26.09
C ARG A 272 -7.32 -1.28 24.65
N ASN A 273 -8.24 -1.68 23.78
CA ASN A 273 -8.01 -1.70 22.33
C ASN A 273 -8.20 -0.30 21.72
N VAL A 274 -8.10 -0.18 20.40
CA VAL A 274 -8.52 0.99 19.62
C VAL A 274 -9.63 0.53 18.68
N GLU A 275 -10.88 0.75 19.06
CA GLU A 275 -12.00 0.66 18.11
C GLU A 275 -12.16 1.99 17.35
N GLU A 276 -12.88 1.92 16.23
CA GLU A 276 -13.02 3.02 15.27
C GLU A 276 -13.37 4.35 15.92
N SER A 277 -12.74 5.41 15.41
CA SER A 277 -13.07 6.78 15.75
C SER A 277 -14.47 7.11 15.25
N ASP A 278 -15.28 7.75 16.08
CA ASP A 278 -16.44 8.47 15.56
C ASP A 278 -15.98 9.60 14.62
N ILE A 279 -16.92 10.14 13.84
CA ILE A 279 -16.69 11.23 12.88
C ILE A 279 -16.12 12.48 13.58
N LEU A 280 -16.27 12.58 14.91
CA LEU A 280 -15.83 13.69 15.77
C LEU A 280 -14.42 13.48 16.36
N GLY A 281 -13.77 12.35 16.09
CA GLY A 281 -12.39 12.07 16.51
C GLY A 281 -12.23 11.60 17.96
N ALA A 282 -13.30 11.20 18.64
CA ALA A 282 -13.18 10.51 19.92
C ALA A 282 -12.76 9.05 19.69
N GLN A 283 -11.56 8.69 20.18
CA GLN A 283 -11.13 7.29 20.22
C GLN A 283 -11.79 6.60 21.42
N ARG A 284 -12.70 5.66 21.16
CA ARG A 284 -13.20 4.78 22.22
C ARG A 284 -12.39 3.48 22.21
N GLY A 285 -11.49 3.35 23.17
CA GLY A 285 -10.85 2.06 23.46
C GLY A 285 -11.69 1.26 24.43
N LEU A 286 -12.06 0.03 24.05
CA LEU A 286 -12.79 -0.90 24.90
C LEU A 286 -11.82 -1.72 25.74
N THR A 287 -12.14 -1.91 27.01
CA THR A 287 -11.54 -2.95 27.83
C THR A 287 -12.00 -4.34 27.37
N CYS A 288 -11.30 -5.38 27.81
CA CYS A 288 -11.71 -6.76 27.54
C CYS A 288 -13.13 -7.06 28.05
N LEU A 289 -13.55 -6.48 29.18
CA LEU A 289 -14.90 -6.65 29.72
C LEU A 289 -15.94 -5.95 28.85
N GLU A 290 -15.72 -4.67 28.50
CA GLU A 290 -16.60 -3.91 27.61
C GLU A 290 -16.75 -4.58 26.23
N LEU A 291 -15.64 -5.09 25.68
CA LEU A 291 -15.63 -5.83 24.42
C LEU A 291 -16.44 -7.13 24.53
N SER A 292 -16.33 -7.86 25.64
CA SER A 292 -17.09 -9.11 25.84
C SER A 292 -18.60 -8.87 25.90
N GLU A 293 -18.99 -7.72 26.47
CA GLU A 293 -20.39 -7.30 26.52
C GLU A 293 -20.90 -6.85 25.15
N GLN A 294 -20.11 -6.05 24.42
CA GLN A 294 -20.44 -5.62 23.05
C GLN A 294 -20.59 -6.80 22.09
N GLU A 295 -19.69 -7.78 22.16
CA GLU A 295 -19.74 -8.96 21.30
C GLU A 295 -20.78 -10.00 21.76
N GLY A 296 -21.31 -9.87 22.98
CA GLY A 296 -22.25 -10.83 23.56
C GLY A 296 -21.62 -12.16 23.95
N ASN A 297 -20.31 -12.19 24.23
CA ASN A 297 -19.56 -13.37 24.63
C ASN A 297 -19.58 -13.51 26.16
N LEU A 298 -20.70 -13.98 26.71
CA LEU A 298 -20.99 -14.00 28.15
C LEU A 298 -20.07 -14.94 28.93
N ALA A 299 -19.62 -16.03 28.30
CA ALA A 299 -18.63 -16.93 28.90
C ALA A 299 -17.30 -16.19 29.17
N CYS A 300 -16.85 -15.34 28.25
CA CYS A 300 -15.67 -14.50 28.43
C CYS A 300 -15.94 -13.38 29.45
N TYR A 301 -17.12 -12.76 29.41
CA TYR A 301 -17.54 -11.75 30.40
C TYR A 301 -17.43 -12.30 31.82
N ASN A 302 -17.96 -13.50 32.06
CA ASN A 302 -17.98 -14.12 33.39
C ASN A 302 -16.59 -14.53 33.90
N ILE A 303 -15.62 -14.81 33.01
CA ILE A 303 -14.22 -15.01 33.38
C ILE A 303 -13.58 -13.69 33.85
N LEU A 304 -13.91 -12.58 33.17
CA LEU A 304 -13.36 -11.25 33.43
C LEU A 304 -14.04 -10.55 34.61
N ALA A 305 -15.33 -10.75 34.83
CA ALA A 305 -16.15 -10.04 35.82
C ALA A 305 -15.51 -9.96 37.22
N PRO A 306 -14.92 -11.04 37.79
CA PRO A 306 -14.22 -10.97 39.07
C PRO A 306 -13.00 -10.04 39.07
N LEU A 307 -12.27 -9.93 37.95
CA LEU A 307 -11.09 -9.06 37.84
C LEU A 307 -11.49 -7.57 37.85
N PHE A 308 -12.68 -7.25 37.33
CA PHE A 308 -13.20 -5.88 37.25
C PHE A 308 -14.13 -5.52 38.44
N ASN A 309 -14.28 -6.41 39.43
CA ASN A 309 -15.19 -6.24 40.58
C ASN A 309 -16.65 -5.98 40.19
N VAL A 310 -17.13 -6.64 39.12
CA VAL A 310 -18.53 -6.58 38.68
C VAL A 310 -19.20 -7.95 38.86
N PRO A 311 -20.53 -8.01 39.07
CA PRO A 311 -21.23 -9.27 39.17
C PRO A 311 -21.21 -10.04 37.84
N ALA A 312 -21.07 -11.36 37.91
CA ALA A 312 -21.26 -12.24 36.75
C ALA A 312 -22.71 -12.17 36.25
N LYS A 313 -22.91 -12.33 34.94
CA LYS A 313 -24.23 -12.38 34.31
C LYS A 313 -24.74 -13.82 34.26
N ASP A 314 -26.06 -13.98 34.33
CA ASP A 314 -26.70 -15.29 34.26
C ASP A 314 -26.27 -16.05 33.00
N SER A 315 -25.94 -17.33 33.17
CA SER A 315 -25.38 -18.21 32.14
C SER A 315 -26.42 -18.63 31.09
N GLY A 316 -27.03 -17.68 30.40
CA GLY A 316 -27.66 -17.94 29.11
C GLY A 316 -26.54 -18.28 28.11
N ALA A 317 -26.69 -19.35 27.34
CA ALA A 317 -25.81 -19.62 26.21
C ALA A 317 -25.69 -18.34 25.35
N ASP A 318 -24.49 -18.05 24.84
CA ASP A 318 -24.25 -16.89 23.98
C ASP A 318 -25.36 -16.85 22.91
N ALA A 319 -26.26 -15.86 22.99
CA ALA A 319 -27.54 -15.89 22.26
C ALA A 319 -27.36 -15.93 20.74
N ASN A 320 -26.19 -15.49 20.26
CA ASN A 320 -25.70 -15.64 18.90
C ASN A 320 -24.17 -15.54 18.91
N PRO A 321 -23.45 -16.67 19.12
CA PRO A 321 -21.99 -16.67 19.19
C PRO A 321 -21.41 -16.04 17.93
N ARG A 322 -20.29 -15.32 18.03
CA ARG A 322 -19.67 -14.72 16.84
C ARG A 322 -19.36 -15.75 15.76
N GLU A 323 -19.00 -16.99 16.11
CA GLU A 323 -18.81 -18.07 15.15
C GLU A 323 -20.08 -18.33 14.32
N ALA A 324 -21.27 -18.29 14.95
CA ALA A 324 -22.55 -18.37 14.25
C ALA A 324 -22.80 -17.12 13.37
N ARG A 325 -22.56 -15.91 13.89
CA ARG A 325 -22.65 -14.66 13.10
C ARG A 325 -21.70 -14.64 11.90
N MET A 326 -20.49 -15.15 12.08
CA MET A 326 -19.48 -15.27 11.04
C MET A 326 -19.85 -16.36 10.05
N ALA A 327 -20.36 -17.52 10.51
CA ALA A 327 -20.86 -18.58 9.66
C ALA A 327 -22.01 -18.07 8.77
N GLU A 328 -22.96 -17.31 9.32
CA GLU A 328 -24.01 -16.64 8.55
C GLU A 328 -23.43 -15.64 7.54
N ARG A 329 -22.44 -14.82 7.94
CA ARG A 329 -21.74 -13.90 7.04
C ARG A 329 -20.91 -14.60 5.96
N LEU A 330 -20.53 -15.85 6.17
CA LEU A 330 -19.80 -16.68 5.22
C LEU A 330 -20.73 -17.47 4.28
N LEU A 331 -22.05 -17.41 4.48
CA LEU A 331 -22.99 -18.03 3.55
C LEU A 331 -22.90 -17.35 2.17
N PRO A 332 -22.93 -18.15 1.08
CA PRO A 332 -22.90 -17.63 -0.27
C PRO A 332 -24.18 -16.85 -0.55
N ARG A 333 -24.05 -15.63 -1.08
CA ARG A 333 -25.19 -14.77 -1.38
C ARG A 333 -24.86 -13.69 -2.40
N VAL A 334 -25.90 -13.17 -3.03
CA VAL A 334 -25.84 -11.96 -3.87
C VAL A 334 -26.57 -10.85 -3.13
N GLU A 335 -25.93 -9.70 -2.98
CA GLU A 335 -26.49 -8.57 -2.23
C GLU A 335 -26.65 -7.33 -3.11
N LEU A 336 -27.73 -6.58 -2.87
CA LEU A 336 -27.85 -5.18 -3.26
C LEU A 336 -27.58 -4.33 -2.02
N ALA A 337 -26.59 -3.46 -2.09
CA ALA A 337 -26.16 -2.60 -1.00
C ALA A 337 -26.13 -1.13 -1.42
N ALA A 338 -26.23 -0.24 -0.43
CA ALA A 338 -25.88 1.17 -0.56
C ALA A 338 -24.89 1.51 0.54
N ASP A 339 -23.72 2.01 0.17
CA ASP A 339 -22.58 2.15 1.08
C ASP A 339 -22.29 0.84 1.84
N GLU A 340 -22.12 0.88 3.16
CA GLU A 340 -21.86 -0.32 3.98
C GLU A 340 -23.13 -1.11 4.32
N GLN A 341 -24.31 -0.59 3.98
CA GLN A 341 -25.58 -1.20 4.37
C GLN A 341 -26.12 -2.13 3.27
N THR A 342 -26.28 -3.41 3.61
CA THR A 342 -27.03 -4.37 2.79
C THR A 342 -28.52 -4.03 2.80
N LEU A 343 -29.09 -3.78 1.62
CA LEU A 343 -30.52 -3.47 1.45
C LEU A 343 -31.34 -4.71 1.17
N GLN A 344 -30.81 -5.60 0.33
CA GLN A 344 -31.40 -6.89 -0.01
C GLN A 344 -30.27 -7.92 -0.12
N ALA A 345 -30.52 -9.13 0.37
CA ALA A 345 -29.63 -10.26 0.22
C ALA A 345 -30.43 -11.44 -0.32
N HIS A 346 -29.89 -12.11 -1.33
CA HIS A 346 -30.41 -13.34 -1.88
C HIS A 346 -29.46 -14.48 -1.51
N PRO A 347 -29.81 -15.35 -0.54
CA PRO A 347 -29.02 -16.52 -0.21
C PRO A 347 -28.91 -17.44 -1.43
N MET A 348 -27.71 -17.96 -1.69
CA MET A 348 -27.46 -18.91 -2.76
C MET A 348 -27.37 -20.32 -2.17
N ASN A 349 -27.91 -21.32 -2.88
CA ASN A 349 -27.71 -22.71 -2.50
C ASN A 349 -26.31 -23.17 -2.99
N PRO A 350 -25.40 -23.59 -2.09
CA PRO A 350 -24.08 -24.09 -2.48
C PRO A 350 -24.14 -25.28 -3.46
N GLU A 351 -25.14 -26.15 -3.34
CA GLU A 351 -25.25 -27.37 -4.15
C GLU A 351 -25.67 -27.12 -5.61
N SER A 352 -26.19 -25.92 -5.90
CA SER A 352 -26.68 -25.54 -7.24
C SER A 352 -26.09 -24.21 -7.70
N LEU A 353 -24.91 -23.86 -7.20
CA LEU A 353 -24.27 -22.58 -7.48
C LEU A 353 -23.58 -22.63 -8.85
N ASN A 354 -24.14 -21.92 -9.83
CA ASN A 354 -23.56 -21.67 -11.15
C ASN A 354 -23.81 -20.21 -11.57
N TRP A 355 -23.19 -19.78 -12.66
CA TRP A 355 -23.31 -18.40 -13.10
C TRP A 355 -24.72 -18.00 -13.58
N GLU A 356 -25.52 -18.94 -14.10
CA GLU A 356 -26.91 -18.67 -14.44
C GLU A 356 -27.75 -18.39 -13.19
N ALA A 357 -27.56 -19.13 -12.11
CA ALA A 357 -28.21 -18.89 -10.84
C ALA A 357 -27.79 -17.54 -10.26
N VAL A 358 -26.52 -17.15 -10.39
CA VAL A 358 -26.02 -15.82 -10.00
C VAL A 358 -26.73 -14.74 -10.80
N LEU A 359 -26.84 -14.87 -12.12
CA LEU A 359 -27.57 -13.90 -12.95
C LEU A 359 -29.03 -13.78 -12.52
N VAL A 360 -29.73 -14.91 -12.31
CA VAL A 360 -31.13 -14.92 -11.86
C VAL A 360 -31.28 -14.22 -10.50
N ALA A 361 -30.35 -14.47 -9.58
CA ALA A 361 -30.34 -13.81 -8.27
C ALA A 361 -30.14 -12.29 -8.42
N ILE A 362 -29.20 -11.84 -9.26
CA ILE A 362 -28.97 -10.42 -9.53
C ILE A 362 -30.22 -9.78 -10.16
N SER A 363 -30.81 -10.38 -11.19
CA SER A 363 -32.04 -9.88 -11.82
C SER A 363 -33.24 -9.87 -10.87
N GLY A 364 -33.23 -10.70 -9.83
CA GLY A 364 -34.22 -10.72 -8.76
C GLY A 364 -34.09 -9.54 -7.78
N LEU A 365 -32.93 -8.90 -7.70
CA LEU A 365 -32.68 -7.75 -6.82
C LEU A 365 -33.33 -6.49 -7.42
N LYS A 366 -34.52 -6.14 -6.94
CA LYS A 366 -35.24 -4.95 -7.40
C LYS A 366 -34.97 -3.76 -6.47
N VAL A 367 -34.54 -2.63 -7.03
CA VAL A 367 -34.66 -1.35 -6.33
C VAL A 367 -36.16 -1.07 -6.18
N LYS A 368 -36.70 -1.16 -4.96
CA LYS A 368 -38.12 -0.84 -4.74
C LYS A 368 -38.33 0.64 -5.05
N GLU A 369 -39.33 0.98 -5.86
CA GLU A 369 -39.66 2.37 -6.24
C GLU A 369 -39.89 3.29 -5.03
N SER A 370 -40.23 2.73 -3.86
CA SER A 370 -40.44 3.47 -2.60
C SER A 370 -39.14 3.96 -1.93
N SER A 371 -37.96 3.46 -2.34
CA SER A 371 -36.68 3.97 -1.88
C SER A 371 -36.11 4.89 -2.96
N ALA A 372 -36.38 6.19 -2.86
CA ALA A 372 -35.89 7.26 -3.72
C ALA A 372 -34.35 7.47 -3.61
N ARG A 373 -33.58 6.40 -3.72
CA ARG A 373 -32.12 6.42 -3.66
C ARG A 373 -31.55 6.37 -5.07
N ASP A 374 -30.51 7.18 -5.28
CA ASP A 374 -29.80 7.29 -6.54
C ASP A 374 -29.14 5.93 -6.91
N PRO A 375 -29.42 5.35 -8.09
CA PRO A 375 -28.71 4.18 -8.59
C PRO A 375 -27.18 4.31 -8.52
N HIS A 376 -26.64 5.52 -8.65
CA HIS A 376 -25.20 5.79 -8.55
C HIS A 376 -24.59 5.56 -7.16
N GLN A 377 -25.40 5.26 -6.14
CA GLN A 377 -24.97 4.85 -4.80
C GLN A 377 -25.15 3.35 -4.54
N MET A 378 -25.80 2.63 -5.46
CA MET A 378 -26.10 1.21 -5.33
C MET A 378 -24.92 0.35 -5.77
N VAL A 379 -24.70 -0.76 -5.07
CA VAL A 379 -23.64 -1.73 -5.35
C VAL A 379 -24.24 -3.12 -5.37
N ILE A 380 -23.89 -3.92 -6.39
CA ILE A 380 -24.13 -5.37 -6.37
C ILE A 380 -22.88 -6.04 -5.82
N ARG A 381 -23.04 -6.86 -4.77
CA ARG A 381 -21.96 -7.64 -4.18
C ARG A 381 -22.20 -9.13 -4.35
N LEU A 382 -21.24 -9.82 -4.93
CA LEU A 382 -21.12 -11.27 -4.91
C LEU A 382 -20.35 -11.63 -3.65
N GLN A 383 -20.93 -12.39 -2.72
CA GLN A 383 -20.33 -12.67 -1.41
C GLN A 383 -20.16 -14.17 -1.21
N ASN A 384 -18.94 -14.59 -0.89
CA ASN A 384 -18.58 -15.97 -0.52
C ASN A 384 -19.00 -17.02 -1.56
N LEU A 385 -18.98 -16.68 -2.85
CA LEU A 385 -19.36 -17.61 -3.91
C LEU A 385 -18.16 -18.47 -4.32
N SER A 386 -18.32 -19.79 -4.32
CA SER A 386 -17.35 -20.71 -4.95
C SER A 386 -18.04 -21.37 -6.13
N LEU A 387 -17.65 -20.98 -7.34
CA LEU A 387 -18.28 -21.47 -8.57
C LEU A 387 -17.41 -22.54 -9.21
N ASP A 388 -18.01 -23.68 -9.53
CA ASP A 388 -17.33 -24.85 -10.11
C ASP A 388 -17.33 -24.82 -11.65
N ASP A 389 -17.89 -23.75 -12.25
CA ASP A 389 -17.97 -23.47 -13.67
C ASP A 389 -17.36 -22.11 -14.03
N ASP A 390 -16.94 -21.97 -15.29
CA ASP A 390 -16.42 -20.71 -15.81
C ASP A 390 -17.52 -19.90 -16.50
N ALA A 391 -17.58 -18.60 -16.20
CA ALA A 391 -18.50 -17.70 -16.87
C ALA A 391 -18.18 -17.57 -18.36
N SER A 392 -19.18 -17.69 -19.23
CA SER A 392 -19.04 -17.29 -20.63
C SER A 392 -19.01 -15.76 -20.78
N GLU A 393 -18.41 -15.25 -21.85
CA GLU A 393 -18.42 -13.79 -22.15
C GLU A 393 -19.85 -13.23 -22.22
N GLN A 394 -20.79 -14.00 -22.79
CA GLN A 394 -22.20 -13.60 -22.89
C GLN A 394 -22.84 -13.44 -21.51
N LEU A 395 -22.54 -14.36 -20.60
CA LEU A 395 -23.10 -14.34 -19.25
C LEU A 395 -22.47 -13.22 -18.41
N ALA A 396 -21.15 -13.02 -18.53
CA ALA A 396 -20.46 -11.88 -17.94
C ALA A 396 -21.02 -10.53 -18.44
N ASP A 397 -21.30 -10.41 -19.74
CA ASP A 397 -21.96 -9.24 -20.33
C ASP A 397 -23.36 -9.04 -19.72
N GLN A 398 -24.17 -10.09 -19.62
CA GLN A 398 -25.51 -9.98 -19.02
C GLN A 398 -25.44 -9.52 -17.57
N ILE A 399 -24.56 -10.09 -16.76
CA ILE A 399 -24.35 -9.71 -15.36
C ILE A 399 -23.95 -8.24 -15.23
N LEU A 400 -22.95 -7.80 -16.01
CA LEU A 400 -22.58 -6.38 -16.04
C LEU A 400 -23.77 -5.51 -16.43
N GLY A 401 -24.63 -6.01 -17.33
CA GLY A 401 -25.83 -5.33 -17.79
C GLY A 401 -26.92 -5.14 -16.74
N GLU A 402 -27.06 -6.07 -15.81
CA GLU A 402 -27.97 -5.92 -14.67
C GLU A 402 -27.47 -4.85 -13.68
N ALA A 403 -26.15 -4.63 -13.62
CA ALA A 403 -25.52 -3.60 -12.80
C ALA A 403 -25.47 -2.21 -13.48
N LYS A 404 -26.21 -1.98 -14.56
CA LYS A 404 -26.17 -0.73 -15.34
C LYS A 404 -26.40 0.51 -14.47
N GLY A 405 -25.50 1.49 -14.57
CA GLY A 405 -25.65 2.79 -13.90
C GLY A 405 -25.40 2.75 -12.39
N MET A 406 -25.22 1.55 -11.82
CA MET A 406 -24.89 1.37 -10.41
C MET A 406 -23.46 1.84 -10.10
N ALA A 407 -23.20 2.11 -8.82
CA ALA A 407 -21.89 2.52 -8.33
C ALA A 407 -20.82 1.45 -8.60
N ALA A 408 -21.13 0.17 -8.35
CA ALA A 408 -20.18 -0.92 -8.54
C ALA A 408 -20.82 -2.31 -8.69
N LEU A 409 -20.09 -3.20 -9.35
CA LEU A 409 -20.19 -4.66 -9.21
C LEU A 409 -18.92 -5.16 -8.51
N GLU A 410 -19.07 -5.83 -7.37
CA GLU A 410 -17.94 -6.26 -6.53
C GLU A 410 -18.02 -7.75 -6.19
N ALA A 411 -16.91 -8.47 -6.34
CA ALA A 411 -16.74 -9.82 -5.84
C ALA A 411 -15.94 -9.80 -4.53
N ASN A 412 -16.54 -10.33 -3.46
CA ASN A 412 -15.99 -10.34 -2.11
C ASN A 412 -15.93 -11.78 -1.61
N LEU A 413 -14.72 -12.23 -1.25
CA LEU A 413 -14.47 -13.59 -0.74
C LEU A 413 -14.95 -14.69 -1.69
N CYS A 414 -14.95 -14.44 -3.00
CA CYS A 414 -15.33 -15.43 -3.99
C CYS A 414 -14.13 -16.28 -4.44
N THR A 415 -14.40 -17.42 -5.05
CA THR A 415 -13.42 -18.25 -5.75
C THR A 415 -14.00 -18.63 -7.11
N TRP A 416 -13.26 -18.33 -8.18
CA TRP A 416 -13.62 -18.72 -9.53
C TRP A 416 -13.08 -20.11 -9.85
N LYS A 417 -13.70 -20.83 -10.77
CA LYS A 417 -13.16 -22.12 -11.22
C LYS A 417 -11.75 -21.95 -11.78
N THR A 418 -11.60 -21.17 -12.85
CA THR A 418 -10.31 -20.87 -13.49
C THR A 418 -10.18 -19.40 -13.85
N ASP A 419 -9.04 -19.02 -14.42
CA ASP A 419 -8.79 -17.66 -14.93
C ASP A 419 -9.69 -17.29 -16.13
N LYS A 420 -10.37 -18.26 -16.77
CA LYS A 420 -11.28 -18.00 -17.89
C LYS A 420 -12.45 -17.10 -17.49
N THR A 421 -12.95 -17.24 -16.26
CA THR A 421 -13.99 -16.35 -15.73
C THR A 421 -13.53 -14.89 -15.72
N ALA A 422 -12.34 -14.62 -15.19
CA ALA A 422 -11.80 -13.26 -15.13
C ALA A 422 -11.57 -12.69 -16.55
N LEU A 423 -11.08 -13.53 -17.46
CA LEU A 423 -10.91 -13.20 -18.88
C LEU A 423 -12.25 -12.83 -19.55
N SER A 424 -13.32 -13.59 -19.31
CA SER A 424 -14.67 -13.33 -19.85
C SER A 424 -15.22 -11.97 -19.39
N PHE A 425 -15.06 -11.63 -18.11
CA PHE A 425 -15.43 -10.31 -17.60
C PHE A 425 -14.56 -9.21 -18.22
N LEU A 426 -13.24 -9.38 -18.28
CA LEU A 426 -12.34 -8.43 -18.93
C LEU A 426 -12.74 -8.19 -20.40
N ALA A 427 -13.03 -9.25 -21.15
CA ALA A 427 -13.48 -9.16 -22.55
C ALA A 427 -14.80 -8.39 -22.67
N ALA A 428 -15.79 -8.68 -21.83
CA ALA A 428 -17.07 -7.98 -21.81
C ALA A 428 -16.92 -6.49 -21.46
N VAL A 429 -16.05 -6.15 -20.50
CA VAL A 429 -15.72 -4.77 -20.13
C VAL A 429 -15.07 -4.04 -21.31
N VAL A 430 -14.04 -4.63 -21.93
CA VAL A 430 -13.33 -4.03 -23.07
C VAL A 430 -14.28 -3.79 -24.24
N LYS A 431 -15.06 -4.80 -24.61
CA LYS A 431 -16.07 -4.72 -25.68
C LYS A 431 -17.04 -3.56 -25.50
N ARG A 432 -17.44 -3.27 -24.25
CA ARG A 432 -18.33 -2.14 -23.94
C ARG A 432 -17.62 -0.79 -23.96
N LEU A 433 -16.37 -0.74 -23.51
CA LEU A 433 -15.56 0.48 -23.52
C LEU A 433 -15.05 0.84 -24.92
N ASP A 434 -14.92 -0.13 -25.83
CA ASP A 434 -14.53 0.08 -27.22
C ASP A 434 -15.68 0.59 -28.12
N GLY A 435 -16.89 0.69 -27.58
CA GLY A 435 -18.03 1.33 -28.27
C GLY A 435 -17.79 2.81 -28.57
N GLU A 436 -18.66 3.41 -29.40
CA GLU A 436 -18.58 4.84 -29.73
C GLU A 436 -18.70 5.71 -28.47
N SER A 437 -17.76 6.63 -28.27
CA SER A 437 -17.74 7.52 -27.10
C SER A 437 -18.97 8.43 -27.10
N SER A 438 -19.87 8.22 -26.15
CA SER A 438 -20.99 9.13 -25.86
C SER A 438 -20.67 10.00 -24.63
N GLU A 439 -21.44 11.07 -24.42
CA GLU A 439 -21.31 11.93 -23.22
C GLU A 439 -21.61 11.19 -21.89
N HIS A 440 -22.17 9.98 -21.95
CA HIS A 440 -22.56 9.16 -20.79
C HIS A 440 -21.78 7.84 -20.73
N LEU A 441 -21.74 7.19 -19.57
CA LEU A 441 -21.20 5.82 -19.42
C LEU A 441 -21.80 4.87 -20.49
N PRO A 442 -21.03 3.89 -21.03
CA PRO A 442 -21.56 2.96 -22.01
C PRO A 442 -22.87 2.33 -21.51
N PRO A 443 -23.89 2.16 -22.36
CA PRO A 443 -25.10 1.48 -21.98
C PRO A 443 -24.77 0.13 -21.34
N ARG A 444 -25.49 -0.19 -20.26
CA ARG A 444 -25.37 -1.46 -19.53
C ARG A 444 -24.13 -1.58 -18.65
N MET A 445 -23.32 -0.54 -18.44
CA MET A 445 -22.11 -0.64 -17.63
C MET A 445 -22.31 -0.10 -16.19
N PRO A 446 -21.76 -0.72 -15.13
CA PRO A 446 -21.61 -0.09 -13.82
C PRO A 446 -20.42 0.89 -13.83
N ARG A 447 -20.40 1.83 -12.88
CA ARG A 447 -19.31 2.81 -12.76
C ARG A 447 -17.99 2.18 -12.31
N LYS A 448 -18.04 1.05 -11.59
CA LYS A 448 -16.87 0.32 -11.08
C LYS A 448 -17.08 -1.19 -11.23
N VAL A 449 -16.02 -1.92 -11.57
CA VAL A 449 -16.04 -3.38 -11.71
C VAL A 449 -14.84 -3.98 -10.97
N ASP A 450 -15.08 -4.63 -9.83
CA ASP A 450 -14.06 -5.32 -9.06
C ASP A 450 -14.41 -6.82 -8.98
N ILE A 451 -14.01 -7.58 -10.00
CA ILE A 451 -14.33 -9.02 -10.13
C ILE A 451 -13.09 -9.93 -10.01
N SER A 452 -11.92 -9.36 -9.70
CA SER A 452 -10.72 -10.15 -9.41
C SER A 452 -10.94 -11.05 -8.20
N SER A 453 -10.69 -12.34 -8.37
CA SER A 453 -10.75 -13.33 -7.29
C SER A 453 -9.73 -14.44 -7.50
N PRO A 454 -9.36 -15.19 -6.45
CA PRO A 454 -8.59 -16.43 -6.56
C PRO A 454 -9.30 -17.48 -7.42
N THR A 455 -8.53 -18.41 -7.97
CA THR A 455 -9.02 -19.56 -8.74
C THR A 455 -8.90 -20.86 -7.93
N ALA A 456 -9.86 -21.77 -8.09
CA ALA A 456 -9.85 -23.09 -7.46
C ALA A 456 -8.98 -24.09 -8.23
N GLU A 457 -8.99 -24.01 -9.56
CA GLU A 457 -8.30 -24.92 -10.46
C GLU A 457 -7.29 -24.16 -11.35
N ASP A 458 -6.23 -24.87 -11.72
CA ASP A 458 -5.25 -24.41 -12.69
C ASP A 458 -5.60 -24.89 -14.09
N LEU A 459 -5.38 -24.03 -15.08
CA LEU A 459 -5.54 -24.39 -16.48
C LEU A 459 -4.39 -25.32 -16.93
N PRO A 460 -4.63 -26.22 -17.89
CA PRO A 460 -3.56 -26.89 -18.61
C PRO A 460 -2.57 -25.87 -19.20
N VAL A 461 -1.27 -26.17 -19.23
CA VAL A 461 -0.20 -25.22 -19.58
C VAL A 461 -0.42 -24.56 -20.94
N GLU A 462 -0.91 -25.30 -21.93
CA GLU A 462 -1.21 -24.80 -23.27
C GLU A 462 -2.39 -23.81 -23.27
N GLU A 463 -3.44 -24.11 -22.50
CA GLU A 463 -4.59 -23.21 -22.34
C GLU A 463 -4.24 -21.99 -21.51
N GLU A 464 -3.45 -22.15 -20.44
CA GLU A 464 -2.96 -21.08 -19.59
C GLU A 464 -2.18 -20.05 -20.42
N SER A 465 -1.28 -20.51 -21.28
CA SER A 465 -0.46 -19.64 -22.14
C SER A 465 -1.31 -18.80 -23.10
N SER A 466 -2.38 -19.39 -23.65
CA SER A 466 -3.34 -18.73 -24.55
C SER A 466 -4.23 -17.73 -23.80
N VAL A 467 -4.73 -18.11 -22.63
CA VAL A 467 -5.54 -17.25 -21.76
C VAL A 467 -4.75 -16.04 -21.29
N ASP A 468 -3.47 -16.21 -20.93
CA ASP A 468 -2.58 -15.13 -20.52
C ASP A 468 -2.25 -14.17 -21.67
N GLU A 469 -2.11 -14.67 -22.89
CA GLU A 469 -1.90 -13.84 -24.10
C GLU A 469 -3.14 -13.00 -24.43
N GLN A 470 -4.33 -13.60 -24.35
CA GLN A 470 -5.59 -12.89 -24.52
C GLN A 470 -5.81 -11.85 -23.42
N ALA A 471 -5.54 -12.20 -22.16
CA ALA A 471 -5.63 -11.27 -21.03
C ALA A 471 -4.71 -10.06 -21.24
N CYS A 472 -3.47 -10.28 -21.67
CA CYS A 472 -2.54 -9.18 -21.98
C CYS A 472 -3.11 -8.23 -23.05
N THR A 473 -3.59 -8.79 -24.17
CA THR A 473 -4.17 -8.01 -25.27
C THR A 473 -5.36 -7.16 -24.80
N LEU A 474 -6.26 -7.78 -24.03
CA LEU A 474 -7.43 -7.10 -23.49
C LEU A 474 -7.07 -6.04 -22.44
N LEU A 475 -6.07 -6.27 -21.59
CA LEU A 475 -5.58 -5.26 -20.63
C LEU A 475 -5.04 -4.03 -21.35
N HIS A 476 -4.30 -4.21 -22.44
CA HIS A 476 -3.84 -3.10 -23.27
C HIS A 476 -5.01 -2.30 -23.86
N GLN A 477 -6.00 -2.98 -24.42
CA GLN A 477 -7.21 -2.35 -24.96
C GLN A 477 -8.00 -1.61 -23.86
N PHE A 478 -8.18 -2.26 -22.72
CA PHE A 478 -8.84 -1.69 -21.55
C PHE A 478 -8.18 -0.37 -21.13
N VAL A 479 -6.86 -0.33 -20.99
CA VAL A 479 -6.15 0.89 -20.59
C VAL A 479 -6.30 2.00 -21.66
N GLY A 480 -6.27 1.64 -22.94
CA GLY A 480 -6.47 2.58 -24.05
C GLY A 480 -7.89 3.16 -24.14
N SER A 481 -8.90 2.42 -23.67
CA SER A 481 -10.31 2.82 -23.81
C SER A 481 -10.92 3.38 -22.52
N CYS A 482 -10.53 2.91 -21.33
CA CYS A 482 -11.14 3.32 -20.06
C CYS A 482 -11.00 4.83 -19.78
N GLY A 483 -9.91 5.46 -20.23
CA GLY A 483 -9.68 6.89 -20.07
C GLY A 483 -10.70 7.77 -20.78
N LYS A 484 -11.34 7.25 -21.83
CA LYS A 484 -12.33 7.94 -22.68
C LYS A 484 -13.70 8.09 -22.01
N TRP A 485 -13.96 7.38 -20.93
CA TRP A 485 -15.27 7.32 -20.27
C TRP A 485 -15.21 7.94 -18.86
N PRO A 486 -15.57 9.22 -18.69
CA PRO A 486 -15.44 9.95 -17.42
C PRO A 486 -16.19 9.32 -16.25
N GLU A 487 -17.36 8.73 -16.51
CA GLU A 487 -18.22 8.12 -15.50
C GLU A 487 -17.72 6.74 -15.03
N PHE A 488 -16.79 6.13 -15.77
CA PHE A 488 -16.17 4.86 -15.40
C PHE A 488 -15.01 5.10 -14.41
N LEU A 489 -15.23 4.72 -13.16
CA LEU A 489 -14.33 4.90 -12.02
C LEU A 489 -13.28 3.77 -11.93
N GLY A 490 -13.46 2.67 -12.65
CA GLY A 490 -12.45 1.65 -12.94
C GLY A 490 -12.60 0.32 -12.23
N ALA A 491 -11.50 -0.42 -12.20
CA ALA A 491 -11.39 -1.76 -11.62
C ALA A 491 -10.18 -1.82 -10.66
N ARG A 492 -10.32 -1.16 -9.51
CA ARG A 492 -9.19 -0.87 -8.61
C ARG A 492 -8.60 -2.13 -7.97
N ASN A 493 -9.42 -3.16 -7.77
CA ASN A 493 -8.97 -4.45 -7.27
C ASN A 493 -8.57 -5.42 -8.39
N GLY A 494 -8.61 -4.96 -9.66
CA GLY A 494 -8.22 -5.73 -10.84
C GLY A 494 -9.40 -6.39 -11.55
N LEU A 495 -9.19 -6.71 -12.82
CA LEU A 495 -10.11 -7.49 -13.67
C LEU A 495 -9.64 -8.94 -13.87
N ILE A 496 -8.42 -9.25 -13.45
CA ILE A 496 -7.81 -10.58 -13.55
C ILE A 496 -7.35 -11.05 -12.17
N SER A 497 -7.18 -12.35 -11.99
CA SER A 497 -6.70 -12.91 -10.71
C SER A 497 -5.27 -12.44 -10.41
N ARG A 498 -4.88 -12.41 -9.13
CA ARG A 498 -3.51 -12.08 -8.74
C ARG A 498 -2.49 -13.05 -9.34
N LYS A 499 -2.83 -14.34 -9.42
CA LYS A 499 -1.96 -15.39 -9.98
C LYS A 499 -1.74 -15.14 -11.48
N GLN A 500 -2.82 -14.91 -12.23
CA GLN A 500 -2.75 -14.56 -13.64
C GLN A 500 -1.95 -13.28 -13.87
N GLY A 501 -2.19 -12.24 -13.07
CA GLY A 501 -1.46 -10.98 -13.17
C GLY A 501 0.06 -11.13 -13.01
N LEU A 502 0.50 -12.03 -12.12
CA LEU A 502 1.92 -12.36 -11.96
C LEU A 502 2.50 -13.08 -13.18
N ARG A 503 1.78 -14.08 -13.72
CA ARG A 503 2.23 -14.81 -14.93
C ARG A 503 2.30 -13.88 -16.15
N VAL A 504 1.27 -13.08 -16.38
CA VAL A 504 1.24 -12.09 -17.48
C VAL A 504 2.38 -11.08 -17.34
N ALA A 505 2.64 -10.57 -16.13
CA ALA A 505 3.72 -9.62 -15.88
C ALA A 505 5.12 -10.20 -16.14
N GLN A 506 5.31 -11.52 -16.03
CA GLN A 506 6.60 -12.17 -16.27
C GLN A 506 6.93 -12.36 -17.76
N ARG A 507 5.94 -12.22 -18.67
CA ARG A 507 6.15 -12.47 -20.10
C ARG A 507 7.07 -11.43 -20.73
N ASP A 508 6.76 -10.15 -20.55
CA ASP A 508 7.52 -9.03 -21.10
C ASP A 508 7.16 -7.69 -20.41
N ALA A 509 7.93 -6.65 -20.75
CA ALA A 509 7.79 -5.33 -20.15
C ALA A 509 6.46 -4.60 -20.48
N GLN A 510 5.86 -4.86 -21.64
CA GLN A 510 4.55 -4.30 -22.01
C GLN A 510 3.44 -4.99 -21.23
N SER A 511 3.48 -6.31 -21.14
CA SER A 511 2.52 -7.13 -20.38
C SER A 511 2.51 -6.76 -18.89
N HIS A 512 3.70 -6.57 -18.28
CA HIS A 512 3.81 -6.07 -16.90
C HIS A 512 3.22 -4.66 -16.79
N ALA A 513 3.56 -3.76 -17.71
CA ALA A 513 3.06 -2.39 -17.71
C ALA A 513 1.54 -2.31 -17.82
N ALA A 514 0.90 -3.10 -18.70
CA ALA A 514 -0.53 -3.11 -18.90
C ALA A 514 -1.28 -3.61 -17.65
N THR A 515 -0.76 -4.68 -17.03
CA THR A 515 -1.31 -5.23 -15.78
C THR A 515 -1.36 -4.19 -14.67
N VAL A 516 -0.28 -3.42 -14.49
CA VAL A 516 -0.23 -2.37 -13.47
C VAL A 516 -1.03 -1.15 -13.91
N ALA A 517 -0.94 -0.72 -15.16
CA ALA A 517 -1.65 0.45 -15.69
C ALA A 517 -3.17 0.31 -15.58
N ALA A 518 -3.72 -0.90 -15.77
CA ALA A 518 -5.16 -1.17 -15.61
C ALA A 518 -5.70 -0.76 -14.23
N ILE A 519 -4.88 -0.83 -13.18
CA ILE A 519 -5.26 -0.44 -11.80
C ILE A 519 -5.28 1.09 -11.63
N TYR A 520 -4.48 1.82 -12.42
CA TYR A 520 -4.21 3.25 -12.24
C TYR A 520 -4.81 4.16 -13.32
N ALA A 521 -5.21 3.60 -14.46
CA ALA A 521 -5.69 4.35 -15.63
C ALA A 521 -6.93 5.22 -15.35
N THR A 522 -7.81 4.82 -14.43
CA THR A 522 -9.06 5.55 -14.13
C THR A 522 -8.96 6.47 -12.89
N ARG A 523 -7.75 6.70 -12.36
CA ARG A 523 -7.59 7.46 -11.10
C ARG A 523 -8.11 8.90 -11.18
N VAL A 524 -8.01 9.55 -12.35
CA VAL A 524 -8.60 10.89 -12.58
C VAL A 524 -10.13 10.82 -12.52
N ASN A 525 -10.75 9.86 -13.21
CA ASN A 525 -12.20 9.65 -13.19
C ASN A 525 -12.69 9.41 -11.75
N ALA A 526 -12.00 8.53 -11.04
CA ALA A 526 -12.34 8.17 -9.67
C ALA A 526 -12.07 9.30 -8.66
N PHE A 527 -11.14 10.21 -8.95
CA PHE A 527 -10.96 11.44 -8.17
C PHE A 527 -12.16 12.37 -8.34
N LEU A 528 -12.60 12.59 -9.58
CA LEU A 528 -13.72 13.49 -9.90
C LEU A 528 -15.07 12.91 -9.45
N GLY A 529 -15.25 11.59 -9.49
CA GLY A 529 -16.48 10.94 -9.04
C GLY A 529 -16.69 10.91 -7.51
N TYR A 530 -15.68 11.28 -6.70
CA TYR A 530 -15.71 11.23 -5.23
C TYR A 530 -15.80 12.63 -4.61
N ILE A 531 -16.45 13.60 -5.25
CA ILE A 531 -16.53 14.96 -4.70
C ILE A 531 -17.87 15.08 -3.94
N PRO A 532 -17.90 14.89 -2.61
CA PRO A 532 -19.11 15.11 -1.83
C PRO A 532 -19.55 16.57 -1.93
N GLY A 533 -20.88 16.74 -2.02
CA GLY A 533 -21.56 18.01 -2.31
C GLY A 533 -21.47 19.07 -1.21
N ASP A 534 -21.07 18.73 0.02
CA ASP A 534 -21.03 19.68 1.13
C ASP A 534 -19.61 19.84 1.69
N LEU A 535 -19.00 20.98 1.36
CA LEU A 535 -17.70 21.44 1.81
C LEU A 535 -17.86 22.34 3.05
N GLU A 536 -18.06 21.74 4.21
CA GLU A 536 -17.85 22.40 5.51
C GLU A 536 -17.11 21.45 6.46
N ASP A 537 -15.83 21.15 6.16
CA ASP A 537 -14.75 20.97 7.15
C ASP A 537 -13.41 20.63 6.46
N GLU A 538 -12.58 21.67 6.33
CA GLU A 538 -11.39 21.77 5.49
C GLU A 538 -10.14 21.13 6.14
N GLY A 539 -9.43 20.28 5.38
CA GLY A 539 -8.09 19.84 5.75
C GLY A 539 -7.78 18.40 5.37
N LEU A 540 -8.26 17.42 6.15
CA LEU A 540 -7.85 16.02 5.97
C LEU A 540 -8.57 15.33 4.78
N GLY A 541 -9.87 15.56 4.62
CA GLY A 541 -10.63 15.00 3.51
C GLY A 541 -10.18 15.54 2.15
N GLU A 542 -9.90 16.84 2.09
CA GLU A 542 -9.32 17.48 0.90
C GLU A 542 -7.87 17.02 0.62
N TRP A 543 -7.06 16.82 1.67
CA TRP A 543 -5.71 16.26 1.54
C TRP A 543 -5.70 14.81 1.06
N LEU A 544 -6.59 13.95 1.60
CA LEU A 544 -6.75 12.56 1.16
C LEU A 544 -7.21 12.51 -0.30
N ARG A 545 -8.14 13.40 -0.70
CA ARG A 545 -8.56 13.56 -2.10
C ARG A 545 -7.38 13.94 -2.98
N LYS A 546 -6.61 15.00 -2.64
CA LYS A 546 -5.42 15.46 -3.40
C LYS A 546 -4.33 14.39 -3.57
N ARG A 547 -4.28 13.36 -2.71
CA ARG A 547 -3.33 12.25 -2.83
C ARG A 547 -3.83 11.03 -3.59
N GLN A 548 -5.07 10.99 -4.07
CA GLN A 548 -5.57 9.84 -4.83
C GLN A 548 -4.78 9.55 -6.11
N LEU A 549 -4.05 10.55 -6.64
CA LEU A 549 -3.17 10.41 -7.80
C LEU A 549 -1.73 10.00 -7.44
N MET A 550 -1.28 10.25 -6.20
CA MET A 550 0.08 9.87 -5.73
C MET A 550 0.39 8.37 -5.82
N PRO A 551 -0.56 7.43 -5.65
CA PRO A 551 -0.32 6.00 -5.88
C PRO A 551 0.36 5.67 -7.22
N VAL A 552 0.15 6.45 -8.28
CA VAL A 552 0.87 6.26 -9.55
C VAL A 552 2.36 6.53 -9.41
N ALA A 553 2.74 7.58 -8.68
CA ALA A 553 4.14 7.87 -8.39
C ALA A 553 4.74 6.83 -7.44
N ARG A 554 3.97 6.33 -6.46
CA ARG A 554 4.42 5.27 -5.53
C ARG A 554 4.63 3.93 -6.23
N ALA A 555 3.82 3.61 -7.24
CA ALA A 555 3.93 2.38 -8.01
C ALA A 555 5.31 2.20 -8.64
N VAL A 556 6.01 3.29 -8.98
CA VAL A 556 7.40 3.25 -9.46
C VAL A 556 8.31 2.49 -8.49
N PHE A 557 8.16 2.74 -7.19
CA PHE A 557 8.92 2.04 -6.15
C PHE A 557 8.27 0.70 -5.79
N GLU A 558 6.96 0.69 -5.54
CA GLU A 558 6.25 -0.46 -4.97
C GLU A 558 6.07 -1.62 -5.96
N ARG A 559 6.08 -1.35 -7.27
CA ARG A 559 5.79 -2.35 -8.32
C ARG A 559 6.94 -2.58 -9.29
N PHE A 560 7.79 -1.59 -9.53
CA PHE A 560 8.84 -1.67 -10.54
C PHE A 560 10.27 -1.63 -9.97
N PHE A 561 10.46 -1.28 -8.70
CA PHE A 561 11.78 -1.31 -8.09
C PHE A 561 12.03 -2.69 -7.47
N ASN A 562 12.84 -3.50 -8.14
CA ASN A 562 13.10 -4.87 -7.73
C ASN A 562 14.17 -4.91 -6.63
N LEU A 563 13.71 -5.00 -5.40
CA LEU A 563 14.58 -5.01 -4.22
C LEU A 563 15.47 -6.24 -4.20
N ASP A 564 14.97 -7.40 -4.61
CA ASP A 564 15.75 -8.64 -4.69
C ASP A 564 16.90 -8.48 -5.69
N LYS A 565 16.65 -7.85 -6.83
CA LYS A 565 17.69 -7.52 -7.82
C LYS A 565 18.75 -6.58 -7.24
N LEU A 566 18.35 -5.60 -6.44
CA LEU A 566 19.30 -4.69 -5.78
C LEU A 566 20.22 -5.44 -4.81
N LEU A 567 19.68 -6.42 -4.08
CA LEU A 567 20.38 -7.16 -3.03
C LEU A 567 21.19 -8.35 -3.57
N LEU A 568 20.67 -9.07 -4.56
CA LEU A 568 21.29 -10.28 -5.12
C LEU A 568 22.34 -9.96 -6.19
N LEU A 569 22.06 -8.99 -7.08
CA LEU A 569 22.97 -8.64 -8.17
C LEU A 569 23.90 -7.47 -7.81
N GLU A 570 23.63 -6.81 -6.69
CA GLU A 570 24.42 -5.70 -6.16
C GLU A 570 24.92 -4.69 -7.23
N PRO A 571 24.00 -4.08 -8.01
CA PRO A 571 24.39 -3.24 -9.13
C PRO A 571 25.29 -2.06 -8.73
N GLN A 572 25.99 -1.47 -9.71
CA GLN A 572 26.83 -0.29 -9.46
C GLN A 572 25.97 0.95 -9.15
N ASP A 573 24.79 1.03 -9.76
CA ASP A 573 23.80 2.07 -9.52
C ASP A 573 22.50 1.41 -9.08
N ALA A 574 21.93 1.89 -7.97
CA ALA A 574 20.65 1.41 -7.48
C ALA A 574 19.53 1.55 -8.52
N GLY A 575 19.65 2.49 -9.47
CA GLY A 575 18.67 2.69 -10.55
C GLY A 575 18.55 1.48 -11.48
N GLN A 576 19.57 0.61 -11.53
CA GLN A 576 19.55 -0.61 -12.35
C GLN A 576 18.60 -1.69 -11.79
N ALA A 577 18.18 -1.54 -10.53
CA ALA A 577 17.14 -2.38 -9.93
C ALA A 577 15.72 -2.01 -10.42
N LEU A 578 15.56 -0.87 -11.09
CA LEU A 578 14.28 -0.46 -11.67
C LEU A 578 13.98 -1.24 -12.95
N GLU A 579 12.78 -1.79 -13.05
CA GLU A 579 12.35 -2.59 -14.19
C GLU A 579 12.01 -1.72 -15.42
N PRO A 580 12.38 -2.15 -16.64
CA PRO A 580 12.07 -1.40 -17.87
C PRO A 580 10.58 -1.16 -18.11
N ALA A 581 9.72 -2.01 -17.55
CA ALA A 581 8.26 -1.92 -17.64
C ALA A 581 7.68 -0.59 -17.08
N VAL A 582 8.42 0.12 -16.23
CA VAL A 582 7.97 1.39 -15.65
C VAL A 582 7.68 2.46 -16.72
N VAL A 583 8.42 2.48 -17.83
CA VAL A 583 8.26 3.48 -18.90
C VAL A 583 6.95 3.26 -19.68
N PRO A 584 6.65 2.07 -20.23
CA PRO A 584 5.35 1.81 -20.83
C PRO A 584 4.20 1.99 -19.85
N PHE A 585 4.36 1.60 -18.58
CA PHE A 585 3.34 1.82 -17.53
C PHE A 585 2.97 3.30 -17.39
N LEU A 586 3.97 4.18 -17.24
CA LEU A 586 3.74 5.62 -17.11
C LEU A 586 3.10 6.19 -18.38
N LYS A 587 3.56 5.77 -19.56
CA LYS A 587 3.01 6.23 -20.85
C LYS A 587 1.53 5.85 -20.99
N MET A 588 1.17 4.60 -20.71
CA MET A 588 -0.20 4.12 -20.78
C MET A 588 -1.12 4.83 -19.78
N THR A 589 -0.68 4.92 -18.53
CA THR A 589 -1.47 5.53 -17.44
C THR A 589 -1.73 7.02 -17.71
N LEU A 590 -0.68 7.77 -18.10
CA LEU A 590 -0.83 9.20 -18.40
C LEU A 590 -1.67 9.43 -19.65
N ALA A 591 -1.50 8.61 -20.70
CA ALA A 591 -2.36 8.70 -21.88
C ALA A 591 -3.84 8.49 -21.53
N ALA A 592 -4.16 7.54 -20.65
CA ALA A 592 -5.53 7.33 -20.19
C ALA A 592 -6.08 8.54 -19.39
N TRP A 593 -5.26 9.17 -18.55
CA TRP A 593 -5.68 10.34 -17.76
C TRP A 593 -6.08 11.54 -18.62
N PHE A 594 -5.38 11.74 -19.73
CA PHE A 594 -5.60 12.89 -20.64
C PHE A 594 -6.37 12.51 -21.92
N ALA A 595 -6.94 11.30 -22.00
CA ALA A 595 -7.59 10.79 -23.21
C ALA A 595 -8.78 11.64 -23.70
N THR A 596 -9.49 12.31 -22.79
CA THR A 596 -10.66 13.16 -23.11
C THR A 596 -10.33 14.65 -23.19
N VAL A 597 -9.06 15.04 -23.14
CA VAL A 597 -8.70 16.45 -23.29
C VAL A 597 -8.96 16.87 -24.74
N PRO A 598 -9.68 17.99 -24.97
CA PRO A 598 -9.91 18.49 -26.32
C PRO A 598 -8.61 18.72 -27.09
N ALA A 599 -8.55 18.24 -28.33
CA ALA A 599 -7.37 18.35 -29.18
C ALA A 599 -7.09 19.78 -29.66
N THR A 600 -8.10 20.65 -29.70
CA THR A 600 -7.98 22.04 -30.16
C THR A 600 -7.58 22.96 -29.01
N ALA A 601 -6.51 23.72 -29.24
CA ALA A 601 -6.07 24.79 -28.34
C ALA A 601 -7.14 25.90 -28.30
N SER A 602 -7.89 25.99 -27.21
CA SER A 602 -8.81 27.10 -26.93
C SER A 602 -8.27 27.91 -25.75
N ALA A 603 -8.77 29.13 -25.57
CA ALA A 603 -8.44 29.94 -24.40
C ALA A 603 -8.87 29.28 -23.07
N ASP A 604 -9.79 28.30 -23.12
CA ASP A 604 -10.37 27.66 -21.95
C ASP A 604 -10.43 26.13 -22.04
N THR A 605 -9.30 25.50 -22.39
CA THR A 605 -9.20 24.03 -22.47
C THR A 605 -9.54 23.32 -21.15
N TRP A 606 -9.35 23.99 -20.00
CA TRP A 606 -9.73 23.44 -18.70
C TRP A 606 -11.25 23.42 -18.50
N LEU A 607 -11.96 24.47 -18.91
CA LEU A 607 -13.42 24.49 -18.92
C LEU A 607 -13.98 23.41 -19.85
N LEU A 608 -13.49 23.33 -21.09
CA LEU A 608 -13.94 22.31 -22.04
C LEU A 608 -13.67 20.88 -21.52
N TRP A 609 -12.54 20.67 -20.83
CA TRP A 609 -12.26 19.38 -20.21
C TRP A 609 -13.17 19.10 -19.01
N ALA A 610 -13.55 20.13 -18.24
CA ALA A 610 -14.52 20.01 -17.15
C ALA A 610 -15.90 19.60 -17.70
N GLU A 611 -16.37 20.26 -18.75
CA GLU A 611 -17.62 19.97 -19.46
C GLU A 611 -17.63 18.54 -19.99
N THR A 612 -16.55 18.12 -20.68
CA THR A 612 -16.40 16.75 -21.20
C THR A 612 -16.43 15.71 -20.08
N ARG A 613 -16.01 16.08 -18.87
CA ARG A 613 -15.97 15.19 -17.69
C ARG A 613 -17.24 15.23 -16.85
N GLY A 614 -18.22 16.08 -17.19
CA GLY A 614 -19.42 16.29 -16.37
C GLY A 614 -19.12 16.86 -14.99
N SER A 615 -18.08 17.70 -14.87
CA SER A 615 -17.62 18.26 -13.61
C SER A 615 -17.55 19.78 -13.65
N GLU A 616 -17.62 20.43 -12.49
CA GLU A 616 -17.51 21.89 -12.39
C GLU A 616 -16.07 22.35 -12.67
N GLU A 617 -15.96 23.50 -13.34
CA GLU A 617 -14.66 24.10 -13.64
C GLU A 617 -13.83 24.37 -12.37
N ASP A 618 -14.51 24.79 -11.29
CA ASP A 618 -13.90 25.09 -10.00
C ASP A 618 -13.28 23.85 -9.35
N VAL A 619 -13.91 22.69 -9.49
CA VAL A 619 -13.35 21.41 -9.05
C VAL A 619 -12.04 21.11 -9.77
N LEU A 620 -12.03 21.25 -11.10
CA LEU A 620 -10.84 20.96 -11.89
C LEU A 620 -9.71 21.93 -11.54
N LYS A 621 -10.02 23.22 -11.40
CA LYS A 621 -9.04 24.26 -11.08
C LYS A 621 -8.51 24.18 -9.65
N LYS A 622 -9.38 24.04 -8.65
CA LYS A 622 -9.02 24.14 -7.22
C LYS A 622 -8.58 22.80 -6.63
N GLN A 623 -9.01 21.67 -7.19
CA GLN A 623 -8.72 20.34 -6.65
C GLN A 623 -7.89 19.46 -7.59
N LEU A 624 -8.36 19.23 -8.83
CA LEU A 624 -7.68 18.29 -9.73
C LEU A 624 -6.32 18.82 -10.21
N ALA A 625 -6.24 20.07 -10.66
CA ALA A 625 -4.99 20.64 -11.18
C ALA A 625 -3.86 20.63 -10.13
N PRO A 626 -4.07 21.05 -8.86
CA PRO A 626 -3.04 20.90 -7.82
C PRO A 626 -2.65 19.44 -7.54
N ALA A 627 -3.61 18.50 -7.59
CA ALA A 627 -3.32 17.07 -7.38
C ALA A 627 -2.50 16.48 -8.53
N LEU A 628 -2.84 16.82 -9.78
CA LEU A 628 -2.08 16.46 -10.98
C LEU A 628 -0.68 17.07 -10.93
N ASP A 629 -0.57 18.36 -10.59
CA ASP A 629 0.71 19.06 -10.50
C ASP A 629 1.62 18.40 -9.47
N LEU A 630 1.08 18.01 -8.31
CA LEU A 630 1.83 17.30 -7.27
C LEU A 630 2.30 15.92 -7.75
N ALA A 631 1.42 15.12 -8.35
CA ALA A 631 1.75 13.77 -8.80
C ALA A 631 2.77 13.77 -9.96
N LEU A 632 2.57 14.63 -10.96
CA LEU A 632 3.49 14.78 -12.10
C LEU A 632 4.83 15.36 -11.65
N GLU A 633 4.83 16.35 -10.76
CA GLU A 633 6.08 16.89 -10.21
C GLU A 633 6.84 15.86 -9.37
N ALA A 634 6.14 15.00 -8.62
CA ALA A 634 6.75 13.89 -7.89
C ALA A 634 7.37 12.86 -8.85
N LEU A 635 6.69 12.51 -9.94
CA LEU A 635 7.26 11.68 -11.00
C LEU A 635 8.53 12.31 -11.58
N LEU A 636 8.46 13.59 -12.00
CA LEU A 636 9.60 14.32 -12.55
C LEU A 636 10.75 14.47 -11.56
N ARG A 637 10.48 14.44 -10.24
CA ARG A 637 11.54 14.38 -9.25
C ARG A 637 12.34 13.08 -9.39
N MET A 638 11.73 11.96 -9.68
CA MET A 638 12.41 10.65 -9.79
C MET A 638 13.29 10.51 -11.05
N TRP A 639 13.57 11.60 -11.79
CA TRP A 639 14.36 11.61 -13.02
C TRP A 639 15.71 10.90 -12.95
N LYS A 640 16.43 10.98 -11.82
CA LYS A 640 17.72 10.27 -11.68
C LYS A 640 17.56 8.76 -11.80
N ALA A 641 16.42 8.21 -11.38
CA ALA A 641 16.11 6.80 -11.53
C ALA A 641 15.47 6.51 -12.90
N LEU A 642 14.58 7.38 -13.38
CA LEU A 642 13.75 7.12 -14.57
C LEU A 642 14.42 7.46 -15.91
N ASP A 643 15.21 8.54 -16.01
CA ASP A 643 15.86 8.92 -17.28
C ASP A 643 16.81 7.84 -17.82
N PRO A 644 17.61 7.13 -16.99
CA PRO A 644 18.40 6.00 -17.46
C PRO A 644 17.56 4.90 -18.10
N VAL A 645 16.38 4.59 -17.53
CA VAL A 645 15.46 3.58 -18.06
C VAL A 645 14.79 4.06 -19.36
N CYS A 646 14.48 5.35 -19.46
CA CYS A 646 13.98 5.96 -20.70
C CYS A 646 14.98 5.87 -21.87
N LYS A 647 16.29 5.76 -21.60
CA LYS A 647 17.32 5.66 -22.65
C LYS A 647 17.61 4.23 -23.11
N GLN A 648 17.02 3.23 -22.46
CA GLN A 648 17.20 1.83 -22.84
C GLN A 648 16.56 1.56 -24.22
N PRO A 649 17.09 0.61 -25.01
CA PRO A 649 16.58 0.32 -26.35
C PRO A 649 15.06 0.03 -26.39
N SER A 650 14.54 -0.69 -25.40
CA SER A 650 13.11 -1.00 -25.25
C SER A 650 12.23 0.24 -25.11
N SER A 651 12.72 1.27 -24.40
CA SER A 651 12.02 2.56 -24.22
C SER A 651 12.15 3.46 -25.44
N THR A 652 13.29 3.44 -26.11
CA THR A 652 13.52 4.21 -27.35
C THR A 652 12.59 3.76 -28.47
N LEU A 653 12.26 2.47 -28.55
CA LEU A 653 11.25 1.93 -29.46
C LEU A 653 9.85 2.52 -29.22
N LEU A 654 9.55 2.99 -28.01
CA LEU A 654 8.31 3.69 -27.68
C LEU A 654 8.36 5.20 -27.97
N GLY A 655 9.46 5.69 -28.57
CA GLY A 655 9.68 7.10 -28.88
C GLY A 655 10.01 7.96 -27.66
N VAL A 656 10.44 7.37 -26.55
CA VAL A 656 10.75 8.07 -25.30
C VAL A 656 12.27 8.03 -25.07
N THR A 657 12.90 9.19 -24.92
CA THR A 657 14.36 9.30 -24.63
C THR A 657 14.67 9.92 -23.26
N SER A 658 13.66 10.47 -22.59
CA SER A 658 13.74 11.03 -21.24
C SER A 658 12.36 11.07 -20.60
N LEU A 659 12.31 11.17 -19.27
CA LEU A 659 11.06 11.34 -18.53
C LEU A 659 10.35 12.64 -18.91
N GLY A 660 11.10 13.72 -19.11
CA GLY A 660 10.54 15.00 -19.56
C GLY A 660 9.86 14.89 -20.93
N GLN A 661 10.42 14.11 -21.86
CA GLN A 661 9.77 13.84 -23.15
C GLN A 661 8.50 12.99 -22.98
N LEU A 662 8.52 11.98 -22.11
CA LEU A 662 7.35 11.15 -21.81
C LEU A 662 6.19 12.00 -21.27
N VAL A 663 6.46 12.88 -20.30
CA VAL A 663 5.42 13.75 -19.73
C VAL A 663 4.89 14.70 -20.80
N ARG A 664 5.76 15.29 -21.65
CA ARG A 664 5.32 16.19 -22.73
C ARG A 664 4.56 15.50 -23.86
N SER A 665 4.77 14.20 -24.09
CA SER A 665 4.03 13.46 -25.12
C SER A 665 2.66 13.01 -24.66
N CYS A 666 2.45 12.87 -23.33
CA CYS A 666 1.17 12.47 -22.76
C CYS A 666 0.33 13.65 -22.21
N VAL A 667 0.97 14.72 -21.73
CA VAL A 667 0.28 15.88 -21.15
C VAL A 667 0.10 16.96 -22.22
N PRO A 668 -1.13 17.34 -22.58
CA PRO A 668 -1.38 18.41 -23.54
C PRO A 668 -0.69 19.73 -23.13
N PRO A 669 0.07 20.39 -24.03
CA PRO A 669 0.86 21.58 -23.70
C PRO A 669 0.05 22.71 -23.07
N HIS A 670 -1.21 22.87 -23.48
CA HIS A 670 -2.09 23.93 -23.00
C HIS A 670 -2.48 23.74 -21.52
N LEU A 671 -2.51 22.51 -21.02
CA LEU A 671 -2.78 22.22 -19.61
C LEU A 671 -1.57 22.51 -18.71
N LEU A 672 -0.34 22.42 -19.23
CA LEU A 672 0.89 22.66 -18.46
C LEU A 672 0.95 24.06 -17.85
N SER A 673 0.32 25.05 -18.49
CA SER A 673 0.24 26.43 -17.99
C SER A 673 -0.40 26.56 -16.59
N ARG A 674 -1.22 25.60 -16.18
CA ARG A 674 -1.85 25.54 -14.85
C ARG A 674 -1.22 24.50 -13.92
N LEU A 675 -0.09 23.91 -14.33
CA LEU A 675 0.70 22.96 -13.54
C LEU A 675 2.09 23.58 -13.28
N PRO A 676 2.16 24.68 -12.50
CA PRO A 676 3.36 25.49 -12.38
C PRO A 676 4.57 24.73 -11.83
N LEU A 677 4.37 23.77 -10.92
CA LEU A 677 5.46 22.99 -10.34
C LEU A 677 6.05 22.02 -11.37
N THR A 678 5.18 21.33 -12.10
CA THR A 678 5.50 20.44 -13.20
C THR A 678 6.22 21.21 -14.31
N GLN A 679 5.69 22.37 -14.72
CA GLN A 679 6.30 23.22 -15.73
C GLN A 679 7.69 23.70 -15.30
N ALA A 680 7.83 24.25 -14.10
CA ALA A 680 9.12 24.71 -13.59
C ALA A 680 10.16 23.58 -13.55
N ARG A 681 9.75 22.35 -13.20
CA ARG A 681 10.62 21.18 -13.18
C ARG A 681 11.01 20.74 -14.59
N LEU A 682 10.07 20.74 -15.54
CA LEU A 682 10.30 20.44 -16.95
C LEU A 682 11.29 21.44 -17.56
N GLU A 683 11.12 22.73 -17.31
CA GLU A 683 12.00 23.79 -17.82
C GLU A 683 13.41 23.71 -17.21
N LYS A 684 13.51 23.37 -15.92
CA LYS A 684 14.79 23.25 -15.22
C LYS A 684 15.66 22.09 -15.72
N HIS A 685 15.06 20.93 -15.97
CA HIS A 685 15.81 19.69 -16.24
C HIS A 685 15.76 19.24 -17.70
N TRP A 686 14.73 19.64 -18.45
CA TRP A 686 14.57 19.33 -19.86
C TRP A 686 14.06 20.56 -20.63
N PRO A 687 14.84 21.66 -20.72
CA PRO A 687 14.40 22.85 -21.44
C PRO A 687 14.08 22.50 -22.90
N ASN A 688 12.99 23.05 -23.43
CA ASN A 688 12.70 22.93 -24.86
C ASN A 688 13.83 23.62 -25.64
N LEU A 689 14.62 22.84 -26.39
CA LEU A 689 15.70 23.36 -27.25
C LEU A 689 15.17 24.24 -28.40
N ILE A 690 13.85 24.27 -28.62
CA ILE A 690 13.16 25.24 -29.47
C ILE A 690 12.87 26.51 -28.64
N GLN A 691 13.91 27.18 -28.14
CA GLN A 691 13.80 28.60 -27.84
C GLN A 691 14.48 29.33 -29.00
N ALA A 692 13.70 30.11 -29.74
CA ALA A 692 14.23 31.13 -30.65
C ALA A 692 15.34 31.91 -29.91
N PRO A 693 16.44 32.26 -30.60
CA PRO A 693 17.62 32.84 -29.94
C PRO A 693 17.15 34.01 -29.09
N LYS A 694 17.37 33.92 -27.78
CA LYS A 694 17.16 35.03 -26.85
C LYS A 694 17.92 36.21 -27.46
N LYS A 695 17.21 37.19 -28.00
CA LYS A 695 17.81 38.49 -28.33
C LYS A 695 18.51 38.91 -27.05
N LYS A 696 19.84 38.96 -27.09
CA LYS A 696 20.63 39.62 -26.06
C LYS A 696 20.07 41.04 -25.97
N LEU A 697 19.24 41.30 -24.96
CA LEU A 697 18.99 42.66 -24.53
C LEU A 697 20.34 43.14 -24.01
N SER A 698 20.99 43.91 -24.87
CA SER A 698 22.16 44.72 -24.57
C SER A 698 21.93 45.44 -23.24
N LEU A 699 22.77 45.12 -22.26
CA LEU A 699 23.02 45.93 -21.07
C LEU A 699 23.58 47.29 -21.52
N LEU A 700 22.71 48.21 -21.95
CA LEU A 700 23.00 49.64 -22.14
C LEU A 700 21.65 50.32 -22.42
N THR A 701 21.28 51.28 -21.57
CA THR A 701 19.96 51.91 -21.33
C THR A 701 19.07 51.10 -20.38
N GLN A 702 18.67 51.55 -19.18
CA GLN A 702 18.49 52.90 -18.66
C GLN A 702 18.86 52.98 -17.16
N THR A 703 19.88 53.78 -16.84
CA THR A 703 20.02 54.43 -15.54
C THR A 703 19.21 55.72 -15.56
N SER A 704 17.95 55.70 -15.15
CA SER A 704 17.20 56.89 -14.70
C SER A 704 15.80 56.53 -14.24
N ALA A 705 15.63 56.37 -12.92
CA ALA A 705 14.45 56.79 -12.14
C ALA A 705 14.46 56.08 -10.76
N LEU A 706 15.48 56.33 -9.96
CA LEU A 706 15.35 56.19 -8.50
C LEU A 706 14.84 57.54 -7.98
N LYS A 707 13.54 57.61 -7.67
CA LYS A 707 13.02 58.66 -6.78
C LYS A 707 13.37 58.26 -5.34
N PRO A 708 14.05 59.13 -4.56
CA PRO A 708 14.36 58.83 -3.17
C PRO A 708 13.11 58.96 -2.28
N CYS A 709 12.92 58.02 -1.37
CA CYS A 709 12.04 58.20 -0.22
C CYS A 709 12.61 59.30 0.68
N LEU A 710 11.83 60.37 0.91
CA LEU A 710 12.15 61.38 1.91
C LEU A 710 11.90 60.82 3.33
N PRO A 711 12.75 61.16 4.31
CA PRO A 711 12.53 60.80 5.70
C PRO A 711 11.50 61.72 6.35
N SER A 712 10.61 61.12 7.14
CA SER A 712 9.71 61.80 8.06
C SER A 712 10.46 62.37 9.26
N GLY A 713 10.29 63.66 9.54
CA GLY A 713 10.41 64.21 10.90
C GLY A 713 11.11 65.56 10.99
N GLY A 714 10.39 66.58 11.46
CA GLY A 714 11.01 67.68 12.22
C GLY A 714 10.50 69.09 11.92
N TYR A 715 9.52 69.53 12.70
CA TYR A 715 9.03 70.89 12.92
C TYR A 715 10.09 71.99 13.11
N SER A 716 9.77 73.20 12.62
CA SER A 716 9.79 74.54 13.27
C SER A 716 10.03 75.59 12.16
N GLY A 717 9.34 76.73 12.07
CA GLY A 717 8.79 77.57 13.13
C GLY A 717 9.75 78.73 13.38
N HIS A 718 9.61 79.78 12.55
CA HIS A 718 10.35 81.04 12.46
C HIS A 718 11.59 81.09 11.58
#